data_AF-A0A820YAH3-F1
#
_entry.id   AF-A0A820YAH3-F1
#
_cell.length_a   1.000
_cell.length_b   1.000
_cell.length_c   1.000
_cell.angle_alpha   90.00
_cell.angle_beta   90.00
_cell.angle_gamma   90.00
#
_symmetry.space_group_name_H-M   'P 1'
#
loop_
_entity.id
_entity.type
_entity.pdbx_description
1 polymer ?
#
loop_
_entity_poly.entity_id
_entity_poly.type
_entity_poly.pdbx_seq_one_letter_code
_entity_poly.pdbx_strand_id
1 'polypeptide(L)'
;TISQILIDLKKNPHTDEQRLEQAVKVRTDELQSIYSNLEVEYNRWIEDLDRYRQENSLLKLFSNPQVLILIVLLTTTTEQNRIKYYFLEKIVLSESMINKNETELKLTIQYMIHYLRSLRINNCNLSEDNVLHIYNKHKIDYGTSSDRCLKQVSEFLRELFQNWENLLTKHEIVNEGQQFLVTLNSTEQTIFKDYLDMETYYILINIFNNQLPASYQILWCSMSTEDDIRLFFSRVRTFRHLIFVAMDIDNLNHRLREFLLQEQDILAQEPHAHIYYFSRELTSCRKGLRPFYATSKIKPPNFQQKNYPKPDIQIVYGTSGIGKTHRINTKYKDNDTKCFSINDTLNLSLLIRSFLSYESIVSNDRPSVYFNISLHAPFNELNRVLFSLFICSSLTDVSSGLTFSLPILKSWKFFIEIPYTEQCEVTTQENFDRILPILSILSSSILDEVTDDNYQLSIGDEEEFVARFLKAYENKTIDQCLTRDNLNIEIPVSFEKLTDQNDCRQHIYTCIEKYAPELPRNKIYELSFTKFLFRRVQFFTGHYYCYNEIWPKLGSIVMKQMIDEAKSLTQINFVSNAYSRVYLVYDPNFSLHLLHNDWNQVPKSLKHLVNNKDPSIRDEHENQSYYGECLAWLIDIQYHVFEKIMNETKFILTENFAYKIFHVHERKLTRLPMIIEGETGVGKTFLLKFYSLLLNAKLINGPLNENIAPRIRERTSLWLIENVIVDILEKEPTLLNKILHRVIQKLWDFDNNEEVEQKNPHIVLNKDQQIDNDDDDPMLISRIQDQIPVPNPIVENIEQHLDDPEQIDHDLLKEIKHSLQNYEYQCDMLQYIWKIIMQISSEDAMNIADKLIVALNKYITSQLINLPLNDASFQLKNFLRDSSTPSILTSIQMFEEFVAHTRIKPLFYRLLLHPGVTEEQIDEFMLPICQLARELSNIELVVFFDEVNTSSCLGLFKEMFMDRTLHGSNLPTNIFFTAAINPSIKINHDDISVHRRDYVVHQLPHALENLKVVYGILGSNTLSDYIRKKIEMFTVNSTQNDDRQMPLELYAQGILTQSILRAQEFCEEHLGKVVDSVFD
;
A
#
# COMPACT_ATOMS: atom_id res chain seq x y z
N THR A 1 -36.05 0.78 -1.11
CA THR A 1 -36.96 1.35 -2.12
C THR A 1 -36.25 1.68 -3.42
N ILE A 2 -35.27 2.61 -3.45
CA ILE A 2 -34.51 2.95 -4.67
C ILE A 2 -33.79 1.73 -5.27
N SER A 3 -33.15 0.88 -4.46
CA SER A 3 -32.52 -0.36 -4.95
C SER A 3 -33.50 -1.33 -5.60
N GLN A 4 -34.76 -1.38 -5.14
CA GLN A 4 -35.81 -2.22 -5.72
C GLN A 4 -36.27 -1.65 -7.07
N ILE A 5 -36.43 -0.33 -7.16
CA ILE A 5 -36.79 0.37 -8.40
C ILE A 5 -35.67 0.24 -9.45
N LEU A 6 -34.40 0.29 -9.05
CA LEU A 6 -33.26 0.05 -9.95
C LEU A 6 -33.19 -1.39 -10.46
N ILE A 7 -33.63 -2.37 -9.66
CA ILE A 7 -33.77 -3.77 -10.07
C ILE A 7 -34.93 -3.93 -11.07
N ASP A 8 -36.03 -3.22 -10.87
CA ASP A 8 -37.22 -3.26 -11.74
C ASP A 8 -37.00 -2.51 -13.07
N LEU A 9 -36.30 -1.36 -13.06
CA LEU A 9 -35.87 -0.62 -14.26
C LEU A 9 -34.96 -1.44 -15.18
N LYS A 10 -34.15 -2.34 -14.61
CA LYS A 10 -33.34 -3.29 -15.37
C LYS A 10 -34.18 -4.30 -16.16
N LYS A 11 -35.43 -4.52 -15.76
CA LYS A 11 -36.38 -5.46 -16.39
C LYS A 11 -37.35 -4.77 -17.36
N ASN A 12 -37.68 -3.49 -17.15
CA ASN A 12 -38.54 -2.71 -18.05
C ASN A 12 -38.15 -1.21 -18.05
N PRO A 13 -37.38 -0.73 -19.05
CA PRO A 13 -36.77 0.59 -19.00
C PRO A 13 -37.72 1.79 -19.23
N HIS A 14 -38.90 1.58 -19.82
CA HIS A 14 -39.75 2.71 -20.28
C HIS A 14 -40.94 3.07 -19.38
N THR A 15 -41.32 2.22 -18.42
CA THR A 15 -42.48 2.46 -17.52
C THR A 15 -42.09 2.92 -16.11
N ASP A 16 -40.81 2.81 -15.72
CA ASP A 16 -40.37 2.98 -14.33
C ASP A 16 -39.51 4.23 -14.08
N GLU A 17 -39.21 5.04 -15.10
CA GLU A 17 -38.47 6.30 -14.96
C GLU A 17 -39.27 7.32 -14.11
N GLN A 18 -40.58 7.45 -14.34
CA GLN A 18 -41.44 8.32 -13.54
C GLN A 18 -41.57 7.87 -12.07
N ARG A 19 -41.52 6.56 -11.80
CA ARG A 19 -41.56 6.03 -10.43
C ARG A 19 -40.24 6.25 -9.72
N LEU A 20 -39.10 6.13 -10.42
CA LEU A 20 -37.79 6.48 -9.90
C LEU A 20 -37.71 7.98 -9.60
N GLU A 21 -38.16 8.82 -10.52
CA GLU A 21 -38.19 10.27 -10.34
C GLU A 21 -39.04 10.68 -9.12
N GLN A 22 -40.22 10.06 -8.96
CA GLN A 22 -41.05 10.26 -7.77
C GLN A 22 -40.38 9.76 -6.48
N ALA A 23 -39.73 8.59 -6.50
CA ALA A 23 -39.07 8.03 -5.32
C ALA A 23 -37.83 8.85 -4.89
N VAL A 24 -37.04 9.32 -5.86
CA VAL A 24 -35.93 10.25 -5.62
C VAL A 24 -36.48 11.56 -5.07
N LYS A 25 -37.52 12.13 -5.67
CA LYS A 25 -38.14 13.37 -5.20
C LYS A 25 -38.66 13.25 -3.77
N VAL A 26 -39.41 12.20 -3.43
CA VAL A 26 -39.88 11.96 -2.06
C VAL A 26 -38.71 11.87 -1.09
N ARG A 27 -37.64 11.15 -1.45
CA ARG A 27 -36.47 11.01 -0.58
C ARG A 27 -35.69 12.31 -0.44
N THR A 28 -35.59 13.11 -1.50
CA THR A 28 -35.00 14.44 -1.47
C THR A 28 -35.83 15.38 -0.61
N ASP A 29 -37.16 15.36 -0.71
CA ASP A 29 -38.06 16.17 0.11
C ASP A 29 -37.97 15.76 1.60
N GLU A 30 -37.87 14.46 1.90
CA GLU A 30 -37.60 13.96 3.25
C GLU A 30 -36.25 14.45 3.79
N LEU A 31 -35.18 14.34 2.99
CA LEU A 31 -33.86 14.84 3.37
C LEU A 31 -33.84 16.35 3.56
N GLN A 32 -34.55 17.10 2.71
CA GLN A 32 -34.69 18.55 2.83
C GLN A 32 -35.44 18.92 4.11
N SER A 33 -36.48 18.18 4.49
CA SER A 33 -37.20 18.39 5.75
C SER A 33 -36.31 18.08 6.95
N ILE A 34 -35.54 16.99 6.91
CA ILE A 34 -34.56 16.66 7.96
C ILE A 34 -33.51 17.76 8.07
N TYR A 35 -32.94 18.20 6.95
CA TYR A 35 -31.96 19.27 6.91
C TYR A 35 -32.51 20.58 7.48
N SER A 36 -33.72 20.98 7.08
CA SER A 36 -34.37 22.21 7.58
C SER A 36 -34.62 22.14 9.09
N ASN A 37 -35.04 20.98 9.60
CA ASN A 37 -35.20 20.78 11.04
C ASN A 37 -33.86 20.83 11.78
N LEU A 38 -32.81 20.22 11.24
CA LEU A 38 -31.46 20.27 11.81
C LEU A 38 -30.89 21.69 11.79
N GLU A 39 -31.15 22.46 10.74
CA GLU A 39 -30.74 23.86 10.61
C GLU A 39 -31.43 24.73 11.66
N VAL A 40 -32.74 24.55 11.90
CA VAL A 40 -33.47 25.26 12.95
C VAL A 40 -32.93 24.93 14.34
N GLU A 41 -32.70 23.65 14.64
CA GLU A 41 -32.13 23.23 15.93
C GLU A 41 -30.69 23.73 16.11
N TYR A 42 -29.88 23.73 15.04
CA TYR A 42 -28.53 24.28 15.05
C TYR A 42 -28.53 25.78 15.34
N ASN A 43 -29.38 26.55 14.64
CA ASN A 43 -29.51 28.00 14.87
C ASN A 43 -29.95 28.31 16.29
N ARG A 44 -30.92 27.55 16.83
CA ARG A 44 -31.34 27.66 18.22
C ARG A 44 -30.20 27.36 19.21
N TRP A 45 -29.39 26.34 18.92
CA TRP A 45 -28.22 26.02 19.74
C TRP A 45 -27.17 27.13 19.71
N ILE A 46 -26.95 27.77 18.56
CA ILE A 46 -26.05 28.93 18.44
C ILE A 46 -26.58 30.12 19.24
N GLU A 47 -27.87 30.44 19.17
CA GLU A 47 -28.49 31.50 19.98
C GLU A 47 -28.34 31.26 21.49
N ASP A 48 -28.60 30.01 21.93
CA ASP A 48 -28.39 29.62 23.33
C ASP A 48 -26.91 29.75 23.72
N LEU A 49 -25.99 29.28 22.88
CA LEU A 49 -24.55 29.37 23.13
C LEU A 49 -24.08 30.82 23.25
N ASP A 50 -24.55 31.72 22.38
CA ASP A 50 -24.18 33.13 22.41
C ASP A 50 -24.74 33.84 23.64
N ARG A 51 -25.96 33.49 24.09
CA ARG A 51 -26.50 33.93 25.39
C ARG A 51 -25.55 33.53 26.52
N TYR A 52 -25.15 32.26 26.57
CA TYR A 52 -24.24 31.78 27.62
C TYR A 52 -22.82 32.36 27.51
N ARG A 53 -22.32 32.67 26.31
CA ARG A 53 -21.05 33.40 26.13
C ARG A 53 -21.10 34.83 26.65
N GLN A 54 -22.27 35.46 26.67
CA GLN A 54 -22.45 36.77 27.31
C GLN A 54 -22.50 36.65 28.83
N GLU A 55 -23.17 35.63 29.36
CA GLU A 55 -23.24 35.36 30.82
C GLU A 55 -21.91 34.86 31.41
N ASN A 56 -21.12 34.13 30.63
CA ASN A 56 -19.82 33.61 31.01
C ASN A 56 -18.82 33.78 29.86
N SER A 57 -17.99 34.81 29.99
CA SER A 57 -16.94 35.16 29.04
C SER A 57 -15.94 34.02 28.79
N LEU A 58 -15.73 33.09 29.74
CA LEU A 58 -14.80 31.96 29.56
C LEU A 58 -15.21 31.04 28.41
N LEU A 59 -16.51 30.92 28.11
CA LEU A 59 -16.98 30.15 26.95
C LEU A 59 -16.54 30.75 25.61
N LYS A 60 -16.16 32.03 25.56
CA LYS A 60 -15.62 32.65 24.36
C LYS A 60 -14.22 32.13 24.03
N LEU A 61 -13.50 31.54 24.98
CA LEU A 61 -12.16 30.96 24.75
C LEU A 61 -12.21 29.66 23.92
N PHE A 62 -13.37 29.03 23.80
CA PHE A 62 -13.59 27.78 23.08
C PHE A 62 -14.38 28.01 21.78
N SER A 63 -13.98 27.33 20.71
CA SER A 63 -14.76 27.28 19.46
C SER A 63 -16.06 26.49 19.63
N ASN A 64 -16.98 26.61 18.68
CA ASN A 64 -18.26 25.88 18.73
C ASN A 64 -18.02 24.34 18.83
N PRO A 65 -17.15 23.72 18.02
CA PRO A 65 -16.81 22.30 18.17
C PRO A 65 -16.20 21.95 19.54
N GLN A 66 -15.33 22.80 20.10
CA GLN A 66 -14.72 22.54 21.40
C GLN A 66 -15.75 22.55 22.54
N VAL A 67 -16.72 23.48 22.51
CA VAL A 67 -17.83 23.49 23.50
C VAL A 67 -18.66 22.22 23.40
N LEU A 68 -18.95 21.76 22.17
CA LEU A 68 -19.67 20.50 21.96
C LEU A 68 -18.89 19.30 22.52
N ILE A 69 -17.57 19.24 22.31
CA ILE A 69 -16.73 18.18 22.89
C ILE A 69 -16.74 18.24 24.41
N LEU A 70 -16.67 19.42 25.03
CA LEU A 70 -16.78 19.56 26.49
C LEU A 70 -18.13 19.05 27.01
N ILE A 71 -19.23 19.31 26.30
CA ILE A 71 -20.56 18.74 26.62
C ILE A 71 -20.51 17.21 26.55
N VAL A 72 -19.94 16.65 25.47
CA VAL A 72 -19.81 15.19 25.30
C VAL A 72 -18.99 14.58 26.44
N LEU A 73 -17.86 15.20 26.82
CA LEU A 73 -17.00 14.72 27.91
C LEU A 73 -17.70 14.80 29.27
N LEU A 74 -18.49 15.85 29.54
CA LEU A 74 -19.27 16.02 30.76
C LEU A 74 -20.52 15.12 30.83
N THR A 75 -20.97 14.58 29.69
CA THR A 75 -22.17 13.73 29.63
C THR A 75 -21.92 12.36 30.24
N THR A 76 -22.82 11.89 31.09
CA THR A 76 -22.76 10.55 31.69
C THR A 76 -23.08 9.47 30.67
N THR A 77 -22.31 8.39 30.69
CA THR A 77 -22.47 7.24 29.78
C THR A 77 -23.58 6.34 30.33
N THR A 78 -24.52 5.94 29.47
CA THR A 78 -25.61 5.02 29.83
C THR A 78 -25.66 3.87 28.83
N GLU A 79 -26.33 2.77 29.15
CA GLU A 79 -26.50 1.65 28.20
C GLU A 79 -27.16 2.11 26.87
N GLN A 80 -28.02 3.14 26.94
CA GLN A 80 -28.75 3.71 25.81
C GLN A 80 -27.96 4.80 25.06
N ASN A 81 -26.99 5.46 25.70
CA ASN A 81 -26.17 6.50 25.08
C ASN A 81 -24.68 6.20 25.21
N ARG A 82 -24.10 5.74 24.09
CA ARG A 82 -22.68 5.45 23.93
C ARG A 82 -21.92 6.52 23.17
N ILE A 83 -22.48 7.74 22.97
CA ILE A 83 -21.80 8.80 22.18
C ILE A 83 -20.42 9.14 22.74
N LYS A 84 -20.29 9.33 24.07
CA LYS A 84 -18.99 9.59 24.69
C LYS A 84 -18.04 8.41 24.53
N TYR A 85 -18.53 7.18 24.72
CA TYR A 85 -17.76 5.96 24.48
C TYR A 85 -17.24 5.91 23.03
N TYR A 86 -18.10 6.10 22.03
CA TYR A 86 -17.71 6.11 20.61
C TYR A 86 -16.75 7.26 20.26
N PHE A 87 -16.92 8.42 20.90
CA PHE A 87 -15.99 9.54 20.75
C PHE A 87 -14.60 9.17 21.29
N LEU A 88 -14.52 8.60 22.50
CA LEU A 88 -13.26 8.18 23.12
C LEU A 88 -12.61 7.01 22.35
N GLU A 89 -13.41 6.04 21.89
CA GLU A 89 -12.98 4.91 21.07
C GLU A 89 -12.39 5.39 19.74
N LYS A 90 -12.99 6.39 19.08
CA LYS A 90 -12.41 6.97 17.85
C LYS A 90 -11.11 7.73 18.07
N ILE A 91 -10.79 8.14 19.30
CA ILE A 91 -9.54 8.82 19.64
C ILE A 91 -8.45 7.81 20.02
N VAL A 92 -8.81 6.75 20.77
CA VAL A 92 -7.91 5.68 21.15
C VAL A 92 -7.83 4.66 20.01
N LEU A 93 -6.80 4.75 19.16
CA LEU A 93 -6.54 3.89 17.99
C LEU A 93 -6.31 2.39 18.31
N SER A 94 -6.71 1.87 19.48
CA SER A 94 -6.54 0.46 19.86
C SER A 94 -7.87 -0.20 20.26
N GLU A 95 -8.28 -1.19 19.46
CA GLU A 95 -9.46 -2.05 19.69
C GLU A 95 -9.36 -2.88 20.99
N SER A 96 -8.18 -2.97 21.63
CA SER A 96 -7.91 -3.90 22.73
C SER A 96 -8.00 -3.32 24.15
N MET A 97 -8.20 -2.01 24.33
CA MET A 97 -7.97 -1.35 25.63
C MET A 97 -9.23 -0.89 26.38
N ILE A 98 -10.44 -0.96 25.82
CA ILE A 98 -11.64 -0.50 26.55
C ILE A 98 -12.31 -1.67 27.27
N ASN A 99 -11.65 -2.17 28.31
CA ASN A 99 -12.31 -2.94 29.37
C ASN A 99 -12.49 -2.06 30.61
N LYS A 100 -13.72 -2.03 31.15
CA LYS A 100 -14.21 -1.39 32.41
C LYS A 100 -14.37 0.15 32.42
N ASN A 101 -15.46 0.61 33.04
CA ASN A 101 -15.85 2.02 33.27
C ASN A 101 -14.73 2.91 33.87
N GLU A 102 -13.78 2.31 34.58
CA GLU A 102 -12.64 3.00 35.20
C GLU A 102 -11.67 3.59 34.15
N THR A 103 -11.53 2.92 33.01
CA THR A 103 -10.67 3.36 31.89
C THR A 103 -11.28 4.53 31.13
N GLU A 104 -12.62 4.56 30.99
CA GLU A 104 -13.36 5.64 30.32
C GLU A 104 -13.28 6.97 31.08
N LEU A 105 -13.48 6.93 32.41
CA LEU A 105 -13.41 8.12 33.25
C LEU A 105 -12.00 8.72 33.25
N LYS A 106 -10.97 7.88 33.34
CA LYS A 106 -9.57 8.33 33.28
C LYS A 106 -9.27 9.06 31.97
N LEU A 107 -9.66 8.49 30.83
CA LEU A 107 -9.50 9.12 29.52
C LEU A 107 -10.30 10.42 29.39
N THR A 108 -11.52 10.45 29.93
CA THR A 108 -12.37 11.65 29.95
C THR A 108 -11.66 12.81 30.66
N ILE A 109 -11.16 12.57 31.88
CA ILE A 109 -10.46 13.59 32.68
C ILE A 109 -9.16 14.01 31.98
N GLN A 110 -8.39 13.06 31.44
CA GLN A 110 -7.17 13.36 30.69
C GLN A 110 -7.45 14.29 29.50
N TYR A 111 -8.49 13.99 28.70
CA TYR A 111 -8.84 14.82 27.56
C TYR A 111 -9.36 16.20 27.98
N MET A 112 -10.21 16.29 29.01
CA MET A 112 -10.61 17.60 29.56
C MET A 112 -9.40 18.44 29.95
N ILE A 113 -8.38 17.84 30.58
CA ILE A 113 -7.14 18.52 30.95
C ILE A 113 -6.43 19.09 29.72
N HIS A 114 -6.43 18.43 28.56
CA HIS A 114 -5.83 18.98 27.34
C HIS A 114 -6.53 20.26 26.86
N TYR A 115 -7.87 20.28 26.84
CA TYR A 115 -8.62 21.49 26.50
C TYR A 115 -8.33 22.63 27.48
N LEU A 116 -8.31 22.33 28.78
CA LEU A 116 -8.10 23.33 29.83
C LEU A 116 -6.67 23.88 29.82
N ARG A 117 -5.66 23.03 29.60
CA ARG A 117 -4.25 23.43 29.49
C ARG A 117 -3.98 24.29 28.24
N SER A 118 -4.70 24.05 27.14
CA SER A 118 -4.56 24.83 25.90
C SER A 118 -4.85 26.33 26.11
N LEU A 119 -5.61 26.69 27.14
CA LEU A 119 -5.93 28.07 27.48
C LEU A 119 -4.76 28.85 28.09
N ARG A 120 -3.75 28.15 28.62
CA ARG A 120 -2.56 28.71 29.29
C ARG A 120 -2.87 29.68 30.43
N ILE A 121 -3.97 29.44 31.15
CA ILE A 121 -4.33 30.22 32.33
C ILE A 121 -3.37 29.85 33.47
N ASN A 122 -2.56 30.82 33.91
CA ASN A 122 -1.59 30.62 34.98
C ASN A 122 -2.28 30.41 36.34
N ASN A 123 -1.59 29.74 37.27
CA ASN A 123 -2.02 29.58 38.67
C ASN A 123 -3.37 28.85 38.87
N CYS A 124 -3.85 28.10 37.87
CA CYS A 124 -5.01 27.21 38.02
C CYS A 124 -4.56 25.78 38.38
N ASN A 125 -5.26 25.14 39.33
CA ASN A 125 -5.00 23.75 39.69
C ASN A 125 -5.67 22.80 38.68
N LEU A 126 -4.91 22.34 37.68
CA LEU A 126 -5.34 21.36 36.69
C LEU A 126 -4.83 19.95 37.01
N SER A 127 -4.71 19.59 38.29
CA SER A 127 -4.43 18.20 38.69
C SER A 127 -5.62 17.30 38.36
N GLU A 128 -5.35 16.03 38.06
CA GLU A 128 -6.40 15.04 37.78
C GLU A 128 -7.44 14.97 38.90
N ASP A 129 -7.00 14.99 40.16
CA ASP A 129 -7.89 14.96 41.34
C ASP A 129 -8.83 16.17 41.39
N ASN A 130 -8.34 17.37 41.10
CA ASN A 130 -9.17 18.58 41.14
C ASN A 130 -10.19 18.60 40.00
N VAL A 131 -9.76 18.25 38.78
CA VAL A 131 -10.66 18.19 37.62
C VAL A 131 -11.71 17.11 37.82
N LEU A 132 -11.34 15.94 38.38
CA LEU A 132 -12.27 14.87 38.71
C LEU A 132 -13.29 15.30 39.78
N HIS A 133 -12.85 16.02 40.82
CA HIS A 133 -13.74 16.54 41.86
C HIS A 133 -14.81 17.48 41.27
N ILE A 134 -14.40 18.43 40.42
CA ILE A 134 -15.31 19.40 39.80
C ILE A 134 -16.20 18.72 38.75
N TYR A 135 -15.66 17.78 37.97
CA TYR A 135 -16.43 16.96 37.01
C TYR A 135 -17.60 16.26 37.69
N ASN A 136 -17.38 15.62 38.85
CA ASN A 136 -18.43 14.89 39.56
C ASN A 136 -19.61 15.77 40.01
N LYS A 137 -19.38 17.08 40.17
CA LYS A 137 -20.39 18.06 40.57
C LYS A 137 -21.23 18.58 39.40
N HIS A 138 -20.65 18.67 38.20
CA HIS A 138 -21.25 19.31 37.02
C HIS A 138 -21.49 18.35 35.85
N LYS A 139 -21.51 17.04 36.10
CA LYS A 139 -21.81 16.03 35.08
C LYS A 139 -23.21 16.25 34.49
N ILE A 140 -23.35 15.97 33.20
CA ILE A 140 -24.60 16.16 32.45
C ILE A 140 -25.30 14.81 32.29
N ASP A 141 -26.59 14.76 32.61
CA ASP A 141 -27.40 13.55 32.39
C ASP A 141 -27.84 13.44 30.92
N TYR A 142 -27.94 12.21 30.41
CA TYR A 142 -28.42 11.99 29.04
C TYR A 142 -29.85 12.53 28.83
N GLY A 143 -30.13 13.09 27.66
CA GLY A 143 -31.43 13.68 27.31
C GLY A 143 -31.67 15.09 27.86
N THR A 144 -30.65 15.71 28.47
CA THR A 144 -30.69 17.10 28.92
C THR A 144 -30.81 18.06 27.74
N SER A 145 -31.61 19.14 27.88
CA SER A 145 -31.78 20.17 26.85
C SER A 145 -30.47 20.94 26.58
N SER A 146 -30.34 21.52 25.38
CA SER A 146 -29.20 22.38 24.97
C SER A 146 -28.85 23.42 26.03
N ASP A 147 -29.87 24.17 26.47
CA ASP A 147 -29.77 25.21 27.49
C ASP A 147 -29.15 24.70 28.81
N ARG A 148 -29.65 23.58 29.33
CA ARG A 148 -29.16 23.03 30.60
C ARG A 148 -27.76 22.42 30.44
N CYS A 149 -27.42 21.85 29.29
CA CYS A 149 -26.05 21.42 28.98
C CYS A 149 -25.07 22.59 29.02
N LEU A 150 -25.39 23.69 28.32
CA LEU A 150 -24.56 24.90 28.29
C LEU A 150 -24.40 25.54 29.66
N LYS A 151 -25.47 25.54 30.47
CA LYS A 151 -25.42 25.97 31.87
C LYS A 151 -24.41 25.17 32.69
N GLN A 152 -24.44 23.84 32.58
CA GLN A 152 -23.51 22.96 33.31
C GLN A 152 -22.05 23.19 32.89
N VAL A 153 -21.77 23.33 31.58
CA VAL A 153 -20.41 23.67 31.11
C VAL A 153 -19.97 25.03 31.66
N SER A 154 -20.88 26.01 31.67
CA SER A 154 -20.60 27.34 32.21
C SER A 154 -20.27 27.31 33.71
N GLU A 155 -21.05 26.57 34.50
CA GLU A 155 -20.82 26.38 35.94
C GLU A 155 -19.51 25.63 36.22
N PHE A 156 -19.23 24.58 35.44
CA PHE A 156 -17.96 23.84 35.49
C PHE A 156 -16.75 24.77 35.29
N LEU A 157 -16.75 25.58 34.22
CA LEU A 157 -15.65 26.50 33.92
C LEU A 157 -15.49 27.60 34.98
N ARG A 158 -16.61 28.11 35.51
CA ARG A 158 -16.60 29.17 36.54
C ARG A 158 -16.03 28.67 37.86
N GLU A 159 -16.31 27.44 38.24
CA GLU A 159 -15.76 26.83 39.46
C GLU A 159 -14.29 26.48 39.31
N LEU A 160 -13.86 26.05 38.12
CA LEU A 160 -12.46 25.73 37.85
C LEU A 160 -11.56 26.98 37.78
N PHE A 161 -12.05 28.05 37.16
CA PHE A 161 -11.32 29.31 36.98
C PHE A 161 -11.90 30.44 37.84
N GLN A 162 -11.91 30.25 39.16
CA GLN A 162 -12.32 31.30 40.09
C GLN A 162 -11.42 32.54 39.92
N ASN A 163 -12.04 33.72 39.87
CA ASN A 163 -11.34 35.00 39.67
C ASN A 163 -10.49 35.03 38.38
N TRP A 164 -10.96 34.40 37.28
CA TRP A 164 -10.24 34.34 36.00
C TRP A 164 -9.75 35.70 35.49
N GLU A 165 -10.47 36.79 35.79
CA GLU A 165 -10.07 38.16 35.46
C GLU A 165 -8.69 38.49 36.03
N ASN A 166 -8.38 38.05 37.25
CA ASN A 166 -7.08 38.20 37.92
C ASN A 166 -6.04 37.18 37.44
N LEU A 167 -6.47 36.07 36.84
CA LEU A 167 -5.57 35.03 36.32
C LEU A 167 -5.02 35.39 34.93
N LEU A 168 -5.79 36.14 34.15
CA LEU A 168 -5.37 36.66 32.84
C LEU A 168 -4.70 38.05 32.93
N THR A 169 -4.97 38.83 33.99
CA THR A 169 -4.31 40.12 34.24
C THR A 169 -3.04 39.95 35.09
N LYS A 170 -1.87 40.27 34.53
CA LYS A 170 -0.63 40.36 35.35
C LYS A 170 0.05 41.72 35.38
N HIS A 171 -0.33 42.71 34.58
CA HIS A 171 0.26 44.06 34.66
C HIS A 171 -0.68 45.18 34.21
N GLU A 172 -0.46 46.36 34.79
CA GLU A 172 -1.06 47.65 34.45
C GLU A 172 -0.70 48.06 33.00
N ILE A 173 -1.52 47.67 32.03
CA ILE A 173 -1.53 48.35 30.73
C ILE A 173 -2.47 49.55 30.88
N VAL A 174 -1.86 50.73 31.03
CA VAL A 174 -2.54 52.02 31.33
C VAL A 174 -3.22 52.64 30.08
N ASN A 175 -3.07 52.04 28.89
CA ASN A 175 -3.61 52.57 27.64
C ASN A 175 -4.74 51.71 27.06
N GLU A 176 -5.74 52.36 26.46
CA GLU A 176 -6.75 51.72 25.60
C GLU A 176 -6.08 50.94 24.46
N GLY A 177 -6.61 49.76 24.13
CA GLY A 177 -6.05 48.89 23.10
C GLY A 177 -5.97 49.58 21.74
N GLN A 178 -4.91 49.28 21.00
CA GLN A 178 -4.60 49.87 19.70
C GLN A 178 -4.56 48.79 18.62
N GLN A 179 -4.87 49.20 17.39
CA GLN A 179 -4.82 48.34 16.21
C GLN A 179 -3.57 48.65 15.39
N PHE A 180 -2.80 47.62 15.07
CA PHE A 180 -1.51 47.75 14.39
C PHE A 180 -1.49 46.94 13.10
N LEU A 181 -0.90 47.50 12.05
CA LEU A 181 -0.61 46.83 10.79
C LEU A 181 0.88 46.51 10.72
N VAL A 182 1.20 45.23 10.61
CA VAL A 182 2.55 44.71 10.33
C VAL A 182 2.62 44.44 8.84
N THR A 183 3.31 45.31 8.12
CA THR A 183 3.54 45.15 6.68
C THR A 183 4.64 44.12 6.45
N LEU A 184 4.33 43.09 5.66
CA LEU A 184 5.27 42.02 5.32
C LEU A 184 6.05 42.39 4.06
N ASN A 185 7.38 42.15 4.08
CA ASN A 185 8.24 42.42 2.93
C ASN A 185 7.93 41.44 1.78
N SER A 186 7.76 41.94 0.57
CA SER A 186 7.66 41.11 -0.64
C SER A 186 9.05 40.83 -1.20
N THR A 187 9.58 39.64 -1.02
CA THR A 187 10.79 39.20 -1.74
C THR A 187 10.39 38.85 -3.18
N GLU A 188 10.76 39.70 -4.14
CA GLU A 188 10.30 39.61 -5.55
C GLU A 188 10.92 38.48 -6.39
N GLN A 189 11.81 37.62 -5.85
CA GLN A 189 12.69 36.77 -6.67
C GLN A 189 12.84 35.29 -6.25
N THR A 190 11.91 34.67 -5.51
CA THR A 190 12.05 33.24 -5.17
C THR A 190 10.78 32.41 -5.40
N ILE A 191 10.97 31.11 -5.70
CA ILE A 191 9.95 30.05 -5.79
C ILE A 191 9.09 29.97 -4.50
N PHE A 192 9.57 30.56 -3.40
CA PHE A 192 8.98 30.57 -2.07
C PHE A 192 8.24 31.88 -1.75
N LYS A 193 7.67 32.55 -2.76
CA LYS A 193 7.01 33.85 -2.60
C LYS A 193 5.93 33.83 -1.50
N ASP A 194 5.26 32.70 -1.27
CA ASP A 194 4.10 32.60 -0.36
C ASP A 194 4.42 32.15 1.07
N TYR A 195 5.70 32.02 1.44
CA TYR A 195 6.09 31.58 2.79
C TYR A 195 6.31 32.75 3.76
N LEU A 196 5.97 32.55 5.03
CA LEU A 196 6.31 33.49 6.12
C LEU A 196 7.79 33.35 6.46
N ASP A 197 8.50 34.47 6.51
CA ASP A 197 9.94 34.49 6.79
C ASP A 197 10.25 34.47 8.30
N MET A 198 11.53 34.28 8.62
CA MET A 198 12.06 34.32 9.98
C MET A 198 11.72 35.63 10.70
N GLU A 199 11.83 36.77 10.02
CA GLU A 199 11.56 38.10 10.59
C GLU A 199 10.10 38.21 11.06
N THR A 200 9.16 37.72 10.25
CA THR A 200 7.74 37.67 10.58
C THR A 200 7.49 36.90 11.87
N TYR A 201 8.10 35.72 12.02
CA TYR A 201 7.97 34.93 13.25
C TYR A 201 8.67 35.56 14.45
N TYR A 202 9.79 36.25 14.27
CA TYR A 202 10.41 37.03 15.33
C TYR A 202 9.50 38.16 15.80
N ILE A 203 8.90 38.92 14.88
CA ILE A 203 7.94 39.97 15.21
C ILE A 203 6.76 39.37 15.98
N LEU A 204 6.20 38.26 15.48
CA LEU A 204 5.08 37.55 16.10
C LEU A 204 5.38 37.15 17.55
N ILE A 205 6.53 36.54 17.82
CA ILE A 205 6.90 36.11 19.18
C ILE A 205 7.15 37.33 20.09
N ASN A 206 7.77 38.40 19.58
CA ASN A 206 8.09 39.59 20.37
C ASN A 206 6.86 40.45 20.71
N ILE A 207 5.84 40.48 19.85
CA ILE A 207 4.56 41.18 20.11
C ILE A 207 3.92 40.71 21.42
N PHE A 208 4.08 39.43 21.78
CA PHE A 208 3.58 38.90 23.04
C PHE A 208 4.48 39.22 24.25
N ASN A 209 5.44 40.14 24.13
CA ASN A 209 6.26 40.70 25.23
C ASN A 209 6.93 39.65 26.13
N ASN A 210 7.53 38.61 25.52
CA ASN A 210 8.12 37.46 26.23
C ASN A 210 7.10 36.64 27.06
N GLN A 211 5.80 36.74 26.77
CA GLN A 211 4.81 35.74 27.15
C GLN A 211 4.52 34.87 25.93
N LEU A 212 4.26 33.59 26.16
CA LEU A 212 3.92 32.69 25.08
C LEU A 212 2.40 32.71 24.86
N PRO A 213 1.91 32.89 23.62
CA PRO A 213 0.49 32.99 23.34
C PRO A 213 -0.26 31.68 23.56
N ALA A 214 -1.57 31.76 23.76
CA ALA A 214 -2.50 30.65 23.59
C ALA A 214 -3.11 30.67 22.18
N SER A 215 -3.56 29.51 21.68
CA SER A 215 -4.06 29.37 20.31
C SER A 215 -5.26 30.28 19.99
N TYR A 216 -6.13 30.56 20.96
CA TYR A 216 -7.30 31.44 20.77
C TYR A 216 -6.95 32.92 20.54
N GLN A 217 -5.71 33.33 20.83
CA GLN A 217 -5.23 34.70 20.63
C GLN A 217 -4.77 34.97 19.19
N ILE A 218 -4.66 33.94 18.36
CA ILE A 218 -4.16 34.02 16.99
C ILE A 218 -5.26 33.53 16.04
N LEU A 219 -5.62 34.37 15.08
CA LEU A 219 -6.50 34.02 13.97
C LEU A 219 -5.67 33.71 12.73
N TRP A 220 -5.65 32.45 12.31
CA TRP A 220 -5.06 32.02 11.05
C TRP A 220 -6.09 32.17 9.94
N CYS A 221 -6.09 33.32 9.26
CA CYS A 221 -7.18 33.71 8.35
C CYS A 221 -7.35 32.73 7.18
N SER A 222 -6.27 32.13 6.66
CA SER A 222 -6.35 31.20 5.52
C SER A 222 -7.28 30.00 5.70
N MET A 223 -7.62 29.63 6.95
CA MET A 223 -8.51 28.50 7.26
C MET A 223 -9.75 28.92 8.08
N SER A 224 -9.97 30.22 8.25
CA SER A 224 -11.02 30.74 9.13
C SER A 224 -12.37 30.83 8.45
N THR A 225 -13.43 30.45 9.16
CA THR A 225 -14.82 30.66 8.78
C THR A 225 -15.35 32.02 9.26
N GLU A 226 -16.56 32.40 8.84
CA GLU A 226 -17.22 33.61 9.35
C GLU A 226 -17.41 33.56 10.88
N ASP A 227 -17.75 32.38 11.42
CA ASP A 227 -17.92 32.16 12.86
C ASP A 227 -16.61 32.31 13.63
N ASP A 228 -15.49 31.84 13.05
CA ASP A 228 -14.17 31.99 13.66
C ASP A 228 -13.78 33.47 13.78
N ILE A 229 -14.04 34.25 12.73
CA ILE A 229 -13.80 35.69 12.71
C ILE A 229 -14.67 36.38 13.77
N ARG A 230 -15.98 36.10 13.80
CA ARG A 230 -16.92 36.65 14.80
C ARG A 230 -16.47 36.33 16.23
N LEU A 231 -16.12 35.07 16.48
CA LEU A 231 -15.68 34.63 17.80
C LEU A 231 -14.36 35.28 18.20
N PHE A 232 -13.41 35.41 17.26
CA PHE A 232 -12.15 36.09 17.50
C PHE A 232 -12.35 37.55 17.90
N PHE A 233 -13.13 38.33 17.15
CA PHE A 233 -13.42 39.71 17.53
C PHE A 233 -14.23 39.83 18.82
N SER A 234 -15.11 38.86 19.13
CA SER A 234 -15.78 38.77 20.43
C SER A 234 -14.78 38.59 21.58
N ARG A 235 -13.71 37.80 21.39
CA ARG A 235 -12.60 37.67 22.35
C ARG A 235 -11.84 38.99 22.51
N VAL A 236 -11.51 39.66 21.40
CA VAL A 236 -10.80 40.95 21.38
C VAL A 236 -11.56 42.02 22.17
N ARG A 237 -12.89 42.07 22.07
CA ARG A 237 -13.76 42.99 22.84
C ARG A 237 -13.82 42.64 24.32
N THR A 238 -13.77 41.35 24.66
CA THR A 238 -13.98 40.84 26.02
C THR A 238 -12.70 40.84 26.86
N PHE A 239 -11.59 40.35 26.30
CA PHE A 239 -10.32 40.14 27.02
C PHE A 239 -9.33 41.27 26.74
N ARG A 240 -9.67 42.49 27.16
CA ARG A 240 -8.98 43.75 26.79
C ARG A 240 -7.50 43.84 27.19
N HIS A 241 -7.07 43.05 28.17
CA HIS A 241 -5.69 43.02 28.65
C HIS A 241 -4.80 42.03 27.90
N LEU A 242 -5.37 41.21 27.00
CA LEU A 242 -4.62 40.29 26.16
C LEU A 242 -4.18 40.97 24.87
N ILE A 243 -3.28 40.30 24.17
CA ILE A 243 -2.83 40.67 22.82
C ILE A 243 -3.40 39.66 21.84
N PHE A 244 -3.86 40.14 20.69
CA PHE A 244 -4.42 39.32 19.62
C PHE A 244 -3.69 39.57 18.30
N VAL A 245 -3.65 38.55 17.45
CA VAL A 245 -2.99 38.62 16.14
C VAL A 245 -3.86 37.99 15.06
N ALA A 246 -3.98 38.65 13.92
CA ALA A 246 -4.55 38.10 12.70
C ALA A 246 -3.44 37.89 11.67
N MET A 247 -3.25 36.64 11.26
CA MET A 247 -2.21 36.18 10.32
C MET A 247 -2.85 35.77 9.00
N ASP A 248 -2.08 35.83 7.90
CA ASP A 248 -2.46 35.34 6.57
C ASP A 248 -3.75 35.95 6.01
N ILE A 249 -4.00 37.23 6.32
CA ILE A 249 -5.22 37.96 5.90
C ILE A 249 -5.35 37.98 4.37
N ASP A 250 -4.23 38.00 3.67
CA ASP A 250 -4.19 38.06 2.20
C ASP A 250 -4.63 36.75 1.53
N ASN A 251 -4.56 35.62 2.26
CA ASN A 251 -5.01 34.31 1.78
C ASN A 251 -6.51 34.07 2.04
N LEU A 252 -7.20 35.02 2.65
CA LEU A 252 -8.62 34.92 2.97
C LEU A 252 -9.47 35.19 1.73
N ASN A 253 -10.54 34.40 1.52
CA ASN A 253 -11.49 34.67 0.43
C ASN A 253 -12.02 36.11 0.51
N HIS A 254 -12.15 36.78 -0.64
CA HIS A 254 -12.60 38.18 -0.73
C HIS A 254 -13.82 38.50 0.16
N ARG A 255 -14.84 37.64 0.19
CA ARG A 255 -16.04 37.85 1.03
C ARG A 255 -15.69 37.87 2.52
N LEU A 256 -14.90 36.91 2.99
CA LEU A 256 -14.50 36.82 4.40
C LEU A 256 -13.50 37.91 4.77
N ARG A 257 -12.65 38.32 3.82
CA ARG A 257 -11.72 39.44 3.99
C ARG A 257 -12.45 40.76 4.20
N GLU A 258 -13.45 41.06 3.37
CA GLU A 258 -14.31 42.22 3.59
C GLU A 258 -15.02 42.15 4.94
N PHE A 259 -15.53 40.98 5.33
CA PHE A 259 -16.16 40.80 6.63
C PHE A 259 -15.20 41.05 7.81
N LEU A 260 -13.98 40.50 7.78
CA LEU A 260 -12.93 40.75 8.78
C LEU A 260 -12.58 42.24 8.87
N LEU A 261 -12.47 42.90 7.71
CA LEU A 261 -12.14 44.32 7.63
C LEU A 261 -13.28 45.23 8.12
N GLN A 262 -14.54 44.83 7.92
CA GLN A 262 -15.69 45.50 8.52
C GLN A 262 -15.68 45.39 10.05
N GLU A 263 -15.42 44.20 10.60
CA GLU A 263 -15.25 44.03 12.05
C GLU A 263 -14.10 44.87 12.60
N GLN A 264 -12.99 44.98 11.87
CA GLN A 264 -11.85 45.85 12.20
C GLN A 264 -12.26 47.34 12.30
N ASP A 265 -13.01 47.85 11.32
CA ASP A 265 -13.49 49.24 11.28
C ASP A 265 -14.53 49.54 12.38
N ILE A 266 -15.37 48.57 12.73
CA ILE A 266 -16.31 48.66 13.86
C ILE A 266 -15.52 48.70 15.16
N LEU A 267 -14.56 47.78 15.32
CA LEU A 267 -13.73 47.68 16.51
C LEU A 267 -12.99 48.99 16.80
N ALA A 268 -12.59 49.75 15.77
CA ALA A 268 -11.90 51.04 15.93
C ALA A 268 -12.71 52.12 16.70
N GLN A 269 -13.98 51.88 16.97
CA GLN A 269 -14.89 52.80 17.67
C GLN A 269 -15.25 52.32 19.09
N GLU A 270 -14.72 51.17 19.51
CA GLU A 270 -15.07 50.51 20.76
C GLU A 270 -13.82 50.24 21.61
N PRO A 271 -13.94 50.13 22.94
CA PRO A 271 -12.82 49.71 23.78
C PRO A 271 -12.49 48.22 23.54
N HIS A 272 -11.25 47.95 23.13
CA HIS A 272 -10.80 46.62 22.72
C HIS A 272 -9.39 46.28 23.21
N ALA A 273 -8.97 45.01 23.05
CA ALA A 273 -7.61 44.53 23.28
C ALA A 273 -6.62 45.00 22.20
N HIS A 274 -5.31 44.97 22.46
CA HIS A 274 -4.33 45.22 21.39
C HIS A 274 -4.42 44.14 20.31
N ILE A 275 -4.49 44.56 19.05
CA ILE A 275 -4.59 43.65 17.90
C ILE A 275 -3.58 44.02 16.81
N TYR A 276 -2.91 43.01 16.27
CA TYR A 276 -1.93 43.15 15.20
C TYR A 276 -2.40 42.39 13.96
N TYR A 277 -2.42 43.06 12.82
CA TYR A 277 -2.83 42.53 11.53
C TYR A 277 -1.58 42.37 10.65
N PHE A 278 -1.31 41.15 10.20
CA PHE A 278 -0.18 40.84 9.33
C PHE A 278 -0.69 40.75 7.89
N SER A 279 -0.15 41.60 7.01
CA SER A 279 -0.55 41.63 5.61
C SER A 279 0.53 42.23 4.72
N ARG A 280 0.60 41.73 3.49
CA ARG A 280 1.42 42.21 2.38
C ARG A 280 0.71 43.32 1.59
N GLU A 281 -0.62 43.25 1.52
CA GLU A 281 -1.41 44.08 0.62
C GLU A 281 -2.12 45.25 1.30
N LEU A 282 -2.43 45.13 2.60
CA LEU A 282 -3.12 46.18 3.33
C LEU A 282 -2.19 47.39 3.48
N THR A 283 -2.73 48.57 3.16
CA THR A 283 -2.06 49.86 3.36
C THR A 283 -2.59 50.54 4.63
N SER A 284 -1.78 51.43 5.22
CA SER A 284 -2.06 52.10 6.49
C SER A 284 -3.20 53.15 6.46
N CYS A 285 -4.04 53.17 5.42
CA CYS A 285 -5.07 54.19 5.22
C CYS A 285 -6.46 53.84 5.81
N ARG A 286 -6.59 52.79 6.64
CA ARG A 286 -7.85 52.37 7.27
C ARG A 286 -8.08 52.98 8.65
N LYS A 287 -9.34 53.08 9.08
CA LYS A 287 -9.73 53.77 10.31
C LYS A 287 -9.19 53.02 11.53
N GLY A 288 -8.49 53.73 12.41
CA GLY A 288 -7.94 53.17 13.65
C GLY A 288 -6.69 52.29 13.50
N LEU A 289 -6.29 51.95 12.27
CA LEU A 289 -5.16 51.07 11.99
C LEU A 289 -3.84 51.85 11.88
N ARG A 290 -2.86 51.53 12.73
CA ARG A 290 -1.56 52.22 12.79
C ARG A 290 -0.45 51.35 12.22
N PRO A 291 0.49 51.88 11.42
CA PRO A 291 1.65 51.10 11.00
C PRO A 291 2.52 50.71 12.21
N PHE A 292 2.95 49.45 12.26
CA PHE A 292 3.88 48.94 13.26
C PHE A 292 5.29 48.92 12.67
N TYR A 293 6.21 49.65 13.29
CA TYR A 293 7.62 49.67 12.91
C TYR A 293 8.43 48.84 13.90
N ALA A 294 8.78 47.62 13.50
CA ALA A 294 9.76 46.82 14.22
C ALA A 294 11.12 47.55 14.24
N THR A 295 11.75 47.67 15.41
CA THR A 295 13.10 48.27 15.50
C THR A 295 14.13 47.28 14.94
N SER A 296 15.12 47.76 14.18
CA SER A 296 16.09 46.96 13.40
C SER A 296 17.08 46.09 14.20
N LYS A 297 16.78 45.81 15.48
CA LYS A 297 17.55 44.93 16.37
C LYS A 297 16.61 44.04 17.20
N ILE A 298 15.65 43.39 16.56
CA ILE A 298 14.89 42.32 17.23
C ILE A 298 15.86 41.18 17.51
N LYS A 299 16.24 41.01 18.78
CA LYS A 299 17.05 39.88 19.23
C LYS A 299 16.17 38.62 19.30
N PRO A 300 16.74 37.41 19.12
CA PRO A 300 16.01 36.19 19.36
C PRO A 300 15.44 36.20 20.80
N PRO A 301 14.18 35.79 20.98
CA PRO A 301 13.53 35.77 22.28
C PRO A 301 14.36 34.93 23.26
N ASN A 302 14.67 35.50 24.43
CA ASN A 302 15.52 34.83 25.40
C ASN A 302 14.70 33.82 26.22
N PHE A 303 14.47 32.63 25.65
CA PHE A 303 13.71 31.55 26.28
C PHE A 303 14.35 31.01 27.59
N GLN A 304 15.61 31.37 27.90
CA GLN A 304 16.34 30.88 29.08
C GLN A 304 16.00 31.60 30.40
N GLN A 305 15.46 32.83 30.36
CA GLN A 305 15.27 33.66 31.57
C GLN A 305 13.97 33.39 32.35
N LYS A 306 13.09 32.55 31.83
CA LYS A 306 11.83 32.15 32.48
C LYS A 306 11.77 30.63 32.47
N ASN A 307 11.35 30.00 33.58
CA ASN A 307 11.24 28.54 33.80
C ASN A 307 10.28 27.83 32.80
N TYR A 308 10.51 27.98 31.50
CA TYR A 308 9.80 27.26 30.46
C TYR A 308 10.59 26.00 30.12
N PRO A 309 9.99 24.81 30.15
CA PRO A 309 10.66 23.61 29.68
C PRO A 309 10.92 23.79 28.18
N LYS A 310 12.19 23.98 27.79
CA LYS A 310 12.58 24.01 26.38
C LYS A 310 12.31 22.63 25.80
N PRO A 311 11.60 22.51 24.65
CA PRO A 311 11.47 21.21 24.00
C PRO A 311 12.87 20.74 23.57
N ASP A 312 13.19 19.48 23.89
CA ASP A 312 14.44 18.84 23.49
C ASP A 312 14.32 18.45 22.02
N ILE A 313 14.72 19.35 21.12
CA ILE A 313 14.60 19.20 19.67
C ILE A 313 15.97 18.89 19.08
N GLN A 314 16.06 17.76 18.38
CA GLN A 314 17.23 17.35 17.62
C GLN A 314 16.88 17.21 16.14
N ILE A 315 17.68 17.85 15.30
CA ILE A 315 17.43 17.94 13.86
C ILE A 315 18.50 17.15 13.12
N VAL A 316 18.07 16.30 12.20
CA VAL A 316 18.93 15.53 11.30
C VAL A 316 18.62 15.91 9.87
N TYR A 317 19.65 16.21 9.09
CA TYR A 317 19.52 16.69 7.72
C TYR A 317 20.65 16.15 6.83
N GLY A 318 20.55 16.37 5.52
CA GLY A 318 21.46 15.82 4.51
C GLY A 318 20.72 15.46 3.23
N THR A 319 21.47 15.15 2.17
CA THR A 319 20.91 14.84 0.85
C THR A 319 20.00 13.60 0.87
N SER A 320 19.11 13.48 -0.12
CA SER A 320 18.16 12.37 -0.18
C SER A 320 18.87 11.04 -0.42
N GLY A 321 18.54 10.02 0.38
CA GLY A 321 19.16 8.69 0.31
C GLY A 321 20.45 8.52 1.11
N ILE A 322 21.00 9.59 1.71
CA ILE A 322 22.31 9.58 2.41
C ILE A 322 22.35 8.76 3.71
N GLY A 323 21.19 8.45 4.31
CA GLY A 323 21.12 7.66 5.55
C GLY A 323 20.58 8.37 6.79
N LYS A 324 19.97 9.55 6.67
CA LYS A 324 19.32 10.31 7.76
C LYS A 324 18.43 9.45 8.68
N THR A 325 17.45 8.76 8.11
CA THR A 325 16.54 7.88 8.87
C THR A 325 17.29 6.78 9.63
N HIS A 326 18.37 6.26 9.05
CA HIS A 326 19.22 5.27 9.72
C HIS A 326 20.01 5.88 10.87
N ARG A 327 20.55 7.09 10.69
CA ARG A 327 21.22 7.86 11.75
C ARG A 327 20.28 8.08 12.93
N ILE A 328 19.02 8.42 12.68
CA ILE A 328 17.99 8.56 13.72
C ILE A 328 17.71 7.22 14.40
N ASN A 329 17.43 6.19 13.63
CA ASN A 329 17.10 4.86 14.15
C ASN A 329 18.23 4.24 14.99
N THR A 330 19.49 4.57 14.72
CA THR A 330 20.65 3.97 15.41
C THR A 330 21.16 4.79 16.61
N LYS A 331 21.10 6.12 16.52
CA LYS A 331 21.72 7.02 17.51
C LYS A 331 20.72 7.61 18.51
N TYR A 332 19.45 7.72 18.11
CA TYR A 332 18.48 8.58 18.78
C TYR A 332 17.16 7.91 19.13
N LYS A 333 16.69 7.00 18.27
CA LYS A 333 15.40 6.35 18.41
C LYS A 333 15.45 5.23 19.46
N ASP A 334 14.53 5.29 20.41
CA ASP A 334 14.27 4.20 21.36
C ASP A 334 13.10 3.34 20.84
N ASN A 335 12.91 2.14 21.39
CA ASN A 335 11.81 1.24 21.00
C ASN A 335 10.42 1.90 21.14
N ASP A 336 10.27 2.86 22.05
CA ASP A 336 9.00 3.54 22.32
C ASP A 336 8.82 4.84 21.51
N THR A 337 9.75 5.22 20.63
CA THR A 337 9.65 6.47 19.86
C THR A 337 8.54 6.38 18.82
N LYS A 338 7.56 7.29 18.88
CA LYS A 338 6.47 7.37 17.90
C LYS A 338 6.91 8.14 16.65
N CYS A 339 6.76 7.54 15.48
CA CYS A 339 7.05 8.18 14.19
C CYS A 339 5.80 8.88 13.62
N PHE A 340 5.97 10.08 13.07
CA PHE A 340 5.02 10.84 12.28
C PHE A 340 5.65 11.25 10.96
N SER A 341 5.13 10.71 9.86
CA SER A 341 5.55 11.10 8.52
C SER A 341 4.66 12.23 8.01
N ILE A 342 5.27 13.30 7.51
CA ILE A 342 4.60 14.45 6.91
C ILE A 342 5.04 14.50 5.45
N ASN A 343 4.16 14.05 4.57
CA ASN A 343 4.47 13.78 3.17
C ASN A 343 3.98 14.89 2.27
N ASP A 344 2.81 14.75 1.65
CA ASP A 344 2.27 15.72 0.69
C ASP A 344 1.06 16.47 1.31
N THR A 345 0.40 15.87 2.31
CA THR A 345 -0.68 16.48 3.09
C THR A 345 -0.40 16.48 4.59
N LEU A 346 -1.11 17.31 5.36
CA LEU A 346 -1.03 17.36 6.82
C LEU A 346 -2.42 17.26 7.46
N ASN A 347 -2.81 16.05 7.87
CA ASN A 347 -4.04 15.86 8.63
C ASN A 347 -3.82 16.12 10.14
N LEU A 348 -4.09 17.36 10.57
CA LEU A 348 -3.91 17.77 11.96
C LEU A 348 -4.78 16.96 12.95
N SER A 349 -5.99 16.57 12.54
CA SER A 349 -6.89 15.72 13.33
C SER A 349 -6.25 14.36 13.65
N LEU A 350 -5.66 13.69 12.66
CA LEU A 350 -4.96 12.41 12.83
C LEU A 350 -3.69 12.56 13.67
N LEU A 351 -2.96 13.66 13.47
CA LEU A 351 -1.78 13.97 14.29
C LEU A 351 -2.15 14.10 15.77
N ILE A 352 -3.19 14.91 16.08
CA ILE A 352 -3.68 15.11 17.44
C ILE A 352 -4.14 13.79 18.09
N ARG A 353 -4.92 12.97 17.38
CA ARG A 353 -5.35 11.65 17.88
C ARG A 353 -4.16 10.76 18.21
N SER A 354 -3.14 10.78 17.37
CA SER A 354 -1.95 9.97 17.57
C SER A 354 -1.12 10.44 18.76
N PHE A 355 -1.02 11.76 18.99
CA PHE A 355 -0.40 12.31 20.21
C PHE A 355 -1.16 11.89 21.47
N LEU A 356 -2.50 12.01 21.46
CA LEU A 356 -3.36 11.61 22.58
C LEU A 356 -3.25 10.11 22.88
N SER A 357 -3.29 9.28 21.83
CA SER A 357 -3.13 7.83 21.95
C SER A 357 -1.74 7.47 22.48
N TYR A 358 -0.67 8.05 21.92
CA TYR A 358 0.70 7.80 22.36
C TYR A 358 0.91 8.19 23.83
N GLU A 359 0.44 9.37 24.25
CA GLU A 359 0.55 9.81 25.63
C GLU A 359 -0.17 8.86 26.61
N SER A 360 -1.31 8.30 26.21
CA SER A 360 -2.08 7.38 27.06
C SER A 360 -1.38 6.02 27.29
N ILE A 361 -0.49 5.62 26.37
CA ILE A 361 0.20 4.32 26.40
C ILE A 361 1.57 4.42 27.10
N VAL A 362 2.27 5.54 26.91
CA VAL A 362 3.65 5.69 27.40
C VAL A 362 3.67 5.87 28.91
N SER A 363 4.28 4.91 29.60
CA SER A 363 4.54 4.96 31.05
C SER A 363 5.76 5.82 31.42
N ASN A 364 6.52 6.28 30.43
CA ASN A 364 7.79 6.97 30.60
C ASN A 364 7.60 8.49 30.79
N ASP A 365 8.36 9.09 31.71
CA ASP A 365 8.30 10.55 31.98
C ASP A 365 8.94 11.40 30.86
N ARG A 366 9.54 10.75 29.85
CA ARG A 366 10.18 11.37 28.69
C ARG A 366 9.71 10.77 27.36
N PRO A 367 8.49 11.09 26.89
CA PRO A 367 7.99 10.62 25.60
C PRO A 367 8.89 11.11 24.46
N SER A 368 9.09 10.27 23.44
CA SER A 368 9.92 10.60 22.29
C SER A 368 9.13 10.51 20.99
N VAL A 369 9.25 11.55 20.17
CA VAL A 369 8.54 11.68 18.89
C VAL A 369 9.56 11.91 17.78
N TYR A 370 9.37 11.24 16.66
CA TYR A 370 10.17 11.39 15.45
C TYR A 370 9.28 11.92 14.32
N PHE A 371 9.59 13.11 13.80
CA PHE A 371 8.98 13.67 12.60
C PHE A 371 9.85 13.37 11.37
N ASN A 372 9.30 12.64 10.39
CA ASN A 372 9.90 12.41 9.08
C ASN A 372 9.26 13.37 8.08
N ILE A 373 9.95 14.46 7.72
CA ILE A 373 9.40 15.49 6.84
C ILE A 373 9.90 15.24 5.41
N SER A 374 8.97 15.13 4.47
CA SER A 374 9.25 15.03 3.03
C SER A 374 9.57 16.39 2.41
N LEU A 375 10.26 16.40 1.26
CA LEU A 375 10.46 17.60 0.44
C LEU A 375 9.14 18.18 -0.07
N HIS A 376 8.11 17.35 -0.18
CA HIS A 376 6.79 17.74 -0.67
C HIS A 376 5.85 18.20 0.45
N ALA A 377 6.33 18.30 1.70
CA ALA A 377 5.52 18.69 2.84
C ALA A 377 4.88 20.07 2.65
N PRO A 378 3.65 20.28 3.13
CA PRO A 378 3.01 21.59 3.10
C PRO A 378 3.66 22.50 4.16
N PHE A 379 4.87 23.02 3.87
CA PHE A 379 5.70 23.74 4.84
C PHE A 379 4.99 24.95 5.48
N ASN A 380 4.08 25.63 4.78
CA ASN A 380 3.29 26.71 5.34
C ASN A 380 2.37 26.23 6.48
N GLU A 381 1.60 25.17 6.24
CA GLU A 381 0.74 24.56 7.27
C GLU A 381 1.57 23.95 8.39
N LEU A 382 2.68 23.29 8.03
CA LEU A 382 3.60 22.68 8.98
C LEU A 382 4.20 23.73 9.93
N ASN A 383 4.64 24.88 9.44
CA ASN A 383 5.16 25.95 10.30
C ASN A 383 4.09 26.47 11.27
N ARG A 384 2.82 26.57 10.85
CA ARG A 384 1.71 26.92 11.77
C ARG A 384 1.52 25.85 12.84
N VAL A 385 1.55 24.57 12.47
CA VAL A 385 1.43 23.44 13.40
C VAL A 385 2.60 23.40 14.39
N LEU A 386 3.83 23.59 13.93
CA LEU A 386 5.02 23.63 14.79
C LEU A 386 5.01 24.86 15.71
N PHE A 387 4.52 26.02 15.22
CA PHE A 387 4.28 27.19 16.05
C PHE A 387 3.26 26.88 17.15
N SER A 388 2.11 26.32 16.80
CA SER A 388 1.08 25.93 17.77
C SER A 388 1.63 24.92 18.79
N LEU A 389 2.35 23.89 18.34
CA LEU A 389 2.91 22.87 19.21
C LEU A 389 3.96 23.43 20.18
N PHE A 390 4.98 24.14 19.68
CA PHE A 390 6.12 24.53 20.50
C PHE A 390 5.98 25.91 21.15
N ILE A 391 5.33 26.86 20.48
CA ILE A 391 5.12 28.22 20.99
C ILE A 391 3.81 28.29 21.78
N CYS A 392 2.68 27.85 21.20
CA CYS A 392 1.39 27.85 21.91
C CYS A 392 1.23 26.67 22.89
N SER A 393 2.15 25.70 22.88
CA SER A 393 2.09 24.49 23.71
C SER A 393 0.82 23.65 23.51
N SER A 394 0.12 23.83 22.38
CA SER A 394 -1.10 23.11 22.06
C SER A 394 -1.38 23.03 20.57
N LEU A 395 -1.96 21.93 20.13
CA LEU A 395 -2.50 21.72 18.79
C LEU A 395 -4.02 21.73 18.88
N THR A 396 -4.67 22.52 18.04
CA THR A 396 -6.13 22.55 17.93
C THR A 396 -6.50 22.49 16.46
N ASP A 397 -7.26 21.48 16.09
CA ASP A 397 -7.91 21.42 14.78
C ASP A 397 -9.21 22.22 14.84
N VAL A 398 -9.30 23.29 14.05
CA VAL A 398 -10.44 24.21 14.03
C VAL A 398 -11.71 23.49 13.56
N SER A 399 -11.58 22.54 12.63
CA SER A 399 -12.71 21.85 12.02
C SER A 399 -13.36 20.84 12.96
N SER A 400 -12.56 19.97 13.60
CA SER A 400 -13.06 18.95 14.53
C SER A 400 -13.19 19.44 15.97
N GLY A 401 -12.50 20.51 16.34
CA GLY A 401 -12.35 20.96 17.73
C GLY A 401 -11.34 20.16 18.55
N LEU A 402 -10.77 19.06 18.00
CA LEU A 402 -9.83 18.22 18.73
C LEU A 402 -8.62 19.04 19.20
N THR A 403 -8.26 18.87 20.47
CA THR A 403 -7.19 19.63 21.10
C THR A 403 -6.22 18.72 21.85
N PHE A 404 -4.92 18.91 21.61
CA PHE A 404 -3.83 18.34 22.37
C PHE A 404 -3.00 19.47 22.98
N SER A 405 -2.45 19.26 24.17
CA SER A 405 -1.59 20.25 24.84
C SER A 405 -0.38 19.55 25.43
N LEU A 406 0.82 20.10 25.25
CA LEU A 406 2.04 19.53 25.82
C LEU A 406 2.02 19.62 27.37
N PRO A 407 2.04 18.48 28.09
CA PRO A 407 2.12 18.48 29.54
C PRO A 407 3.42 19.10 30.05
N ILE A 408 3.33 20.11 30.92
CA ILE A 408 4.50 20.80 31.51
C ILE A 408 5.35 19.86 32.37
N LEU A 409 4.73 18.83 32.96
CA LEU A 409 5.41 17.87 33.85
C LEU A 409 6.22 16.79 33.10
N LYS A 410 6.01 16.61 31.79
CA LYS A 410 6.71 15.60 30.98
C LYS A 410 7.78 16.27 30.13
N SER A 411 8.97 15.67 30.05
CA SER A 411 10.07 16.20 29.24
C SER A 411 10.09 15.52 27.87
N TRP A 412 9.35 16.07 26.90
CA TRP A 412 9.24 15.54 25.54
C TRP A 412 10.54 15.72 24.75
N LYS A 413 10.91 14.67 24.01
CA LYS A 413 12.00 14.68 23.02
C LYS A 413 11.44 14.62 21.60
N PHE A 414 11.98 15.46 20.73
CA PHE A 414 11.59 15.55 19.33
C PHE A 414 12.81 15.35 18.42
N PHE A 415 12.76 14.30 17.60
CA PHE A 415 13.71 14.08 16.51
C PHE A 415 13.04 14.53 15.22
N ILE A 416 13.69 15.38 14.43
CA ILE A 416 13.11 15.91 13.20
C ILE A 416 14.08 15.64 12.06
N GLU A 417 13.66 14.78 11.13
CA GLU A 417 14.33 14.60 9.84
C GLU A 417 13.81 15.65 8.86
N ILE A 418 14.72 16.40 8.25
CA ILE A 418 14.40 17.47 7.30
C ILE A 418 14.99 17.12 5.93
N PRO A 419 14.26 17.38 4.83
CA PRO A 419 14.75 17.17 3.48
C PRO A 419 15.75 18.28 3.11
N TYR A 420 16.79 17.92 2.34
CA TYR A 420 17.73 18.88 1.75
C TYR A 420 18.03 18.49 0.30
N THR A 421 18.10 19.49 -0.58
CA THR A 421 18.43 19.35 -2.00
C THR A 421 19.46 20.41 -2.41
N GLU A 422 20.55 19.98 -3.04
CA GLU A 422 21.65 20.85 -3.49
C GLU A 422 21.27 21.83 -4.62
N GLN A 423 20.09 21.65 -5.23
CA GLN A 423 19.60 22.44 -6.36
C GLN A 423 19.33 23.92 -6.02
N CYS A 424 19.30 24.31 -4.74
CA CYS A 424 18.85 25.65 -4.35
C CYS A 424 19.94 26.74 -4.34
N GLU A 425 21.20 26.42 -4.70
CA GLU A 425 22.35 27.37 -4.66
C GLU A 425 22.50 28.17 -3.34
N VAL A 426 21.89 27.70 -2.25
CA VAL A 426 21.92 28.32 -0.92
C VAL A 426 22.54 27.38 0.09
N THR A 427 23.10 27.93 1.16
CA THR A 427 23.63 27.12 2.26
C THR A 427 22.50 26.33 2.94
N THR A 428 22.84 25.22 3.59
CA THR A 428 21.84 24.40 4.28
C THR A 428 21.11 25.15 5.38
N GLN A 429 21.81 26.04 6.09
CA GLN A 429 21.22 26.91 7.09
C GLN A 429 20.21 27.87 6.44
N GLU A 430 20.53 28.48 5.30
CA GLU A 430 19.61 29.37 4.59
C GLU A 430 18.40 28.63 4.04
N ASN A 431 18.56 27.40 3.52
CA ASN A 431 17.44 26.59 3.09
C ASN A 431 16.52 26.25 4.28
N PHE A 432 17.10 25.85 5.41
CA PHE A 432 16.39 25.52 6.62
C PHE A 432 15.63 26.73 7.21
N ASP A 433 16.28 27.90 7.27
CA ASP A 433 15.69 29.16 7.71
C ASP A 433 14.50 29.58 6.83
N ARG A 434 14.50 29.19 5.55
CA ARG A 434 13.41 29.45 4.61
C ARG A 434 12.24 28.48 4.76
N ILE A 435 12.49 27.16 4.84
CA ILE A 435 11.42 26.16 4.83
C ILE A 435 10.79 25.95 6.21
N LEU A 436 11.58 26.04 7.29
CA LEU A 436 11.16 25.75 8.66
C LEU A 436 11.68 26.80 9.67
N PRO A 437 11.34 28.08 9.46
CA PRO A 437 11.82 29.19 10.29
C PRO A 437 11.59 28.96 11.80
N ILE A 438 10.45 28.40 12.19
CA ILE A 438 10.17 28.17 13.61
C ILE A 438 11.14 27.21 14.29
N LEU A 439 11.58 26.16 13.59
CA LEU A 439 12.58 25.26 14.14
C LEU A 439 13.94 25.93 14.23
N SER A 440 14.27 26.79 13.27
CA SER A 440 15.50 27.60 13.33
C SER A 440 15.53 28.52 14.55
N ILE A 441 14.42 29.21 14.85
CA ILE A 441 14.29 30.07 16.05
C ILE A 441 14.42 29.27 17.35
N LEU A 442 13.84 28.07 17.41
CA LEU A 442 13.77 27.26 18.64
C LEU A 442 15.04 26.44 18.91
N SER A 443 15.69 25.97 17.85
CA SER A 443 16.84 25.08 17.97
C SER A 443 18.05 25.82 18.55
N SER A 444 18.63 25.28 19.64
CA SER A 444 19.98 25.69 20.06
C SER A 444 20.98 24.70 19.49
N SER A 445 21.34 24.89 18.22
CA SER A 445 22.62 24.43 17.65
C SER A 445 23.00 22.93 17.78
N ILE A 446 22.07 21.98 17.62
CA ILE A 446 22.44 20.57 17.34
C ILE A 446 21.79 20.15 16.02
N LEU A 447 22.42 20.60 14.94
CA LEU A 447 22.19 20.11 13.59
C LEU A 447 23.14 18.92 13.38
N ASP A 448 22.61 17.69 13.25
CA ASP A 448 23.41 16.51 12.86
C ASP A 448 23.31 16.34 11.34
N GLU A 449 24.32 16.82 10.63
CA GLU A 449 24.42 16.62 9.19
C GLU A 449 24.81 15.18 8.90
N VAL A 450 24.17 14.57 7.91
CA VAL A 450 24.60 13.29 7.35
C VAL A 450 25.15 13.55 5.96
N THR A 451 26.44 13.23 5.78
CA THR A 451 27.20 13.37 4.54
C THR A 451 27.82 12.02 4.16
N ASP A 452 28.35 11.91 2.95
CA ASP A 452 29.09 10.70 2.53
C ASP A 452 30.32 10.44 3.42
N ASP A 453 30.97 11.50 3.93
CA ASP A 453 32.16 11.40 4.78
C ASP A 453 31.88 10.87 6.20
N ASN A 454 30.67 11.14 6.71
CA ASN A 454 30.30 10.79 8.08
C ASN A 454 29.28 9.65 8.16
N TYR A 455 28.70 9.26 7.02
CA TYR A 455 27.91 8.06 6.88
C TYR A 455 28.83 6.85 6.80
N GLN A 456 28.46 5.79 7.51
CA GLN A 456 29.14 4.51 7.43
C GLN A 456 28.10 3.42 7.19
N LEU A 457 28.40 2.50 6.27
CA LEU A 457 27.59 1.32 6.05
C LEU A 457 27.38 0.59 7.39
N SER A 458 26.12 0.32 7.73
CA SER A 458 25.79 -0.45 8.92
C SER A 458 26.22 -1.90 8.71
N ILE A 459 26.91 -2.48 9.69
CA ILE A 459 27.36 -3.87 9.60
C ILE A 459 26.42 -4.74 10.43
N GLY A 460 25.50 -5.43 9.75
CA GLY A 460 24.71 -6.52 10.29
C GLY A 460 25.32 -7.87 9.95
N ASP A 461 24.54 -8.94 10.14
CA ASP A 461 24.99 -10.30 9.83
C ASP A 461 25.18 -10.53 8.32
N GLU A 462 24.37 -9.90 7.46
CA GLU A 462 24.52 -10.02 6.00
C GLU A 462 25.79 -9.33 5.50
N GLU A 463 26.06 -8.11 5.97
CA GLU A 463 27.26 -7.35 5.58
C GLU A 463 28.54 -7.98 6.13
N GLU A 464 28.53 -8.45 7.38
CA GLU A 464 29.66 -9.21 7.95
C GLU A 464 29.92 -10.47 7.14
N PHE A 465 28.86 -11.22 6.77
CA PHE A 465 28.98 -12.42 5.96
C PHE A 465 29.68 -12.12 4.64
N VAL A 466 29.28 -11.05 3.94
CA VAL A 466 29.93 -10.61 2.69
C VAL A 466 31.39 -10.23 2.93
N ALA A 467 31.67 -9.39 3.93
CA ALA A 467 33.03 -8.93 4.23
C ALA A 467 33.98 -10.08 4.52
N ARG A 468 33.51 -11.10 5.23
CA ARG A 468 34.27 -12.31 5.54
C ARG A 468 34.69 -13.09 4.29
N PHE A 469 33.80 -13.24 3.30
CA PHE A 469 34.16 -13.88 2.02
C PHE A 469 35.03 -12.98 1.13
N LEU A 470 34.85 -11.66 1.18
CA LEU A 470 35.75 -10.73 0.50
C LEU A 470 37.18 -10.81 1.04
N LYS A 471 37.35 -10.86 2.36
CA LYS A 471 38.65 -11.09 3.00
C LYS A 471 39.29 -12.40 2.54
N ALA A 472 38.49 -13.48 2.48
CA ALA A 472 38.98 -14.76 1.97
C ALA A 472 39.42 -14.68 0.49
N TYR A 473 38.69 -13.93 -0.33
CA TYR A 473 39.03 -13.70 -1.73
C TYR A 473 40.32 -12.89 -1.90
N GLU A 474 40.47 -11.81 -1.13
CA GLU A 474 41.68 -10.98 -1.13
C GLU A 474 42.92 -11.77 -0.69
N ASN A 475 42.78 -12.61 0.32
CA ASN A 475 43.85 -13.48 0.83
C ASN A 475 44.06 -14.75 -0.02
N LYS A 476 43.25 -14.97 -1.07
CA LYS A 476 43.21 -16.19 -1.88
C LYS A 476 42.93 -17.47 -1.09
N THR A 477 42.44 -17.34 0.14
CA THR A 477 41.99 -18.48 0.95
C THR A 477 40.60 -18.96 0.53
N ILE A 478 39.88 -18.18 -0.29
CA ILE A 478 38.64 -18.61 -0.94
C ILE A 478 38.82 -19.76 -1.93
N ASP A 479 40.05 -20.14 -2.29
CA ASP A 479 40.29 -21.34 -3.10
C ASP A 479 40.63 -22.55 -2.22
N GLN A 480 40.55 -22.44 -0.89
CA GLN A 480 40.72 -23.57 0.02
C GLN A 480 39.47 -24.46 0.01
N CYS A 481 39.69 -25.78 0.06
CA CYS A 481 38.67 -26.76 -0.26
C CYS A 481 37.88 -27.28 0.94
N LEU A 482 38.48 -27.52 2.12
CA LEU A 482 37.80 -28.26 3.21
C LEU A 482 38.46 -28.05 4.60
N THR A 483 37.63 -28.20 5.64
CA THR A 483 38.05 -28.74 6.95
C THR A 483 37.31 -30.06 7.18
N ARG A 484 38.05 -31.15 7.40
CA ARG A 484 37.46 -32.43 7.84
C ARG A 484 37.36 -32.42 9.35
N ASP A 485 36.21 -32.81 9.90
CA ASP A 485 36.07 -32.96 11.34
C ASP A 485 36.78 -34.23 11.86
N ASN A 486 36.77 -34.42 13.17
CA ASN A 486 37.38 -35.59 13.81
C ASN A 486 36.70 -36.92 13.43
N LEU A 487 35.53 -36.89 12.78
CA LEU A 487 34.78 -38.03 12.27
C LEU A 487 34.94 -38.22 10.76
N ASN A 488 35.82 -37.43 10.12
CA ASN A 488 36.07 -37.46 8.67
C ASN A 488 34.84 -37.02 7.83
N ILE A 489 33.91 -36.28 8.42
CA ILE A 489 32.75 -35.70 7.75
C ILE A 489 33.17 -34.38 7.11
N GLU A 490 32.78 -34.19 5.85
CA GLU A 490 33.05 -32.98 5.08
C GLU A 490 32.18 -31.83 5.60
N ILE A 491 32.81 -30.75 6.08
CA ILE A 491 32.12 -29.54 6.53
C ILE A 491 32.42 -28.40 5.54
N PRO A 492 31.42 -27.57 5.17
CA PRO A 492 31.65 -26.38 4.36
C PRO A 492 32.75 -25.49 4.95
N VAL A 493 33.53 -24.83 4.09
CA VAL A 493 34.61 -23.95 4.54
C VAL A 493 34.02 -22.78 5.33
N SER A 494 34.25 -22.79 6.64
CA SER A 494 33.88 -21.70 7.53
C SER A 494 35.06 -20.77 7.73
N PHE A 495 34.93 -19.54 7.25
CA PHE A 495 35.87 -18.47 7.57
C PHE A 495 35.55 -17.90 8.96
N GLU A 496 36.57 -17.40 9.66
CA GLU A 496 36.39 -16.77 10.98
C GLU A 496 35.50 -15.54 10.87
N LYS A 497 34.56 -15.40 11.81
CA LYS A 497 33.66 -14.23 11.89
C LYS A 497 34.49 -12.97 12.15
N LEU A 498 34.22 -11.92 11.40
CA LEU A 498 34.84 -10.61 11.66
C LEU A 498 34.09 -9.92 12.80
N THR A 499 34.82 -9.57 13.86
CA THR A 499 34.25 -8.90 15.05
C THR A 499 34.39 -7.38 14.99
N ASP A 500 35.36 -6.87 14.22
CA ASP A 500 35.53 -5.44 13.99
C ASP A 500 34.69 -4.97 12.81
N GLN A 501 33.71 -4.11 13.09
CA GLN A 501 32.86 -3.52 12.07
C GLN A 501 33.63 -2.62 11.09
N ASN A 502 34.72 -1.98 11.52
CA ASN A 502 35.53 -1.16 10.63
C ASN A 502 36.32 -2.03 9.64
N ASP A 503 36.84 -3.18 10.08
CA ASP A 503 37.46 -4.17 9.21
C ASP A 503 36.45 -4.68 8.16
N CYS A 504 35.21 -4.96 8.59
CA CYS A 504 34.14 -5.37 7.67
C CYS A 504 33.86 -4.32 6.58
N ARG A 505 33.70 -3.05 6.98
CA ARG A 505 33.46 -1.94 6.05
C ARG A 505 34.59 -1.80 5.05
N GLN A 506 35.84 -1.92 5.52
CA GLN A 506 37.01 -1.74 4.69
C GLN A 506 37.05 -2.76 3.54
N HIS A 507 36.80 -4.04 3.81
CA HIS A 507 36.75 -5.07 2.77
C HIS A 507 35.65 -4.80 1.72
N ILE A 508 34.46 -4.38 2.17
CA ILE A 508 33.36 -4.03 1.26
C ILE A 508 33.72 -2.81 0.41
N TYR A 509 34.22 -1.75 1.03
CA TYR A 509 34.57 -0.52 0.33
C TYR A 509 35.69 -0.75 -0.68
N THR A 510 36.75 -1.45 -0.30
CA THR A 510 37.86 -1.80 -1.21
C THR A 510 37.38 -2.65 -2.39
N CYS A 511 36.43 -3.56 -2.19
CA CYS A 511 35.80 -4.30 -3.28
C CYS A 511 35.08 -3.37 -4.27
N ILE A 512 34.26 -2.44 -3.76
CA ILE A 512 33.53 -1.47 -4.59
C ILE A 512 34.50 -0.56 -5.35
N GLU A 513 35.53 0.00 -4.71
CA GLU A 513 36.53 0.86 -5.39
C GLU A 513 37.24 0.12 -6.52
N LYS A 514 37.56 -1.15 -6.29
CA LYS A 514 38.35 -1.93 -7.23
C LYS A 514 37.54 -2.43 -8.42
N TYR A 515 36.30 -2.85 -8.20
CA TYR A 515 35.52 -3.56 -9.20
C TYR A 515 34.30 -2.78 -9.73
N ALA A 516 33.82 -1.79 -8.98
CA ALA A 516 32.68 -0.96 -9.34
C ALA A 516 32.90 0.56 -9.05
N PRO A 517 34.03 1.17 -9.46
CA PRO A 517 34.34 2.57 -9.19
C PRO A 517 33.36 3.57 -9.80
N GLU A 518 32.56 3.15 -10.79
CA GLU A 518 31.53 3.98 -11.41
C GLU A 518 30.26 4.12 -10.58
N LEU A 519 30.05 3.26 -9.57
CA LEU A 519 28.86 3.34 -8.72
C LEU A 519 28.96 4.56 -7.79
N PRO A 520 27.88 5.36 -7.67
CA PRO A 520 27.87 6.47 -6.72
C PRO A 520 28.12 5.99 -5.29
N ARG A 521 28.95 6.72 -4.56
CA ARG A 521 29.22 6.49 -3.13
C ARG A 521 28.09 7.03 -2.29
N ASN A 522 26.98 6.29 -2.21
CA ASN A 522 25.93 6.57 -1.23
C ASN A 522 25.33 5.28 -0.69
N LYS A 523 24.61 5.40 0.43
CA LYS A 523 23.98 4.28 1.13
C LYS A 523 23.18 3.34 0.23
N ILE A 524 22.41 3.86 -0.74
CA ILE A 524 21.51 3.03 -1.55
C ILE A 524 22.32 2.09 -2.44
N TYR A 525 23.36 2.59 -3.12
CA TYR A 525 24.22 1.77 -3.98
C TYR A 525 25.09 0.82 -3.17
N GLU A 526 25.69 1.28 -2.07
CA GLU A 526 26.54 0.44 -1.20
C GLU A 526 25.77 -0.69 -0.55
N LEU A 527 24.55 -0.42 -0.06
CA LEU A 527 23.67 -1.43 0.49
C LEU A 527 23.15 -2.38 -0.59
N SER A 528 22.77 -1.86 -1.76
CA SER A 528 22.27 -2.71 -2.86
C SER A 528 23.35 -3.66 -3.37
N PHE A 529 24.57 -3.16 -3.61
CA PHE A 529 25.71 -3.96 -4.01
C PHE A 529 26.00 -5.07 -2.99
N THR A 530 26.08 -4.70 -1.71
CA THR A 530 26.34 -5.66 -0.63
C THR A 530 25.26 -6.72 -0.53
N LYS A 531 23.98 -6.34 -0.65
CA LYS A 531 22.85 -7.29 -0.60
C LYS A 531 22.80 -8.26 -1.78
N PHE A 532 23.08 -7.78 -2.99
CA PHE A 532 23.19 -8.67 -4.15
C PHE A 532 24.38 -9.61 -3.99
N LEU A 533 25.52 -9.11 -3.52
CA LEU A 533 26.68 -9.95 -3.28
C LEU A 533 26.41 -11.00 -2.19
N PHE A 534 25.74 -10.63 -1.09
CA PHE A 534 25.31 -11.54 -0.02
C PHE A 534 24.56 -12.75 -0.58
N ARG A 535 23.55 -12.50 -1.43
CA ARG A 535 22.77 -13.56 -2.08
C ARG A 535 23.63 -14.53 -2.88
N ARG A 536 24.68 -14.04 -3.54
CA ARG A 536 25.57 -14.88 -4.34
C ARG A 536 26.56 -15.66 -3.48
N VAL A 537 27.20 -15.01 -2.51
CA VAL A 537 28.24 -15.66 -1.69
C VAL A 537 27.70 -16.79 -0.81
N GLN A 538 26.37 -16.89 -0.62
CA GLN A 538 25.73 -18.05 0.02
C GLN A 538 26.11 -19.38 -0.65
N PHE A 539 26.38 -19.39 -1.96
CA PHE A 539 26.89 -20.58 -2.66
C PHE A 539 28.08 -21.25 -1.96
N PHE A 540 29.01 -20.46 -1.40
CA PHE A 540 30.21 -20.99 -0.73
C PHE A 540 29.91 -21.77 0.57
N THR A 541 28.67 -21.70 1.07
CA THR A 541 28.21 -22.51 2.21
C THR A 541 27.51 -23.79 1.79
N GLY A 542 27.22 -23.96 0.50
CA GLY A 542 26.54 -25.15 -0.03
C GLY A 542 27.49 -26.32 -0.26
N HIS A 543 26.94 -27.54 -0.26
CA HIS A 543 27.69 -28.78 -0.47
C HIS A 543 28.46 -28.83 -1.80
N TYR A 544 28.00 -28.12 -2.83
CA TYR A 544 28.65 -28.08 -4.15
C TYR A 544 29.95 -27.30 -4.17
N TYR A 545 30.22 -26.45 -3.17
CA TYR A 545 31.51 -25.78 -3.07
C TYR A 545 32.66 -26.78 -2.80
N CYS A 546 32.37 -27.99 -2.29
CA CYS A 546 33.35 -29.08 -2.13
C CYS A 546 34.02 -29.49 -3.47
N TYR A 547 33.42 -29.20 -4.63
CA TYR A 547 34.02 -29.47 -5.95
C TYR A 547 35.25 -28.61 -6.26
N ASN A 548 35.61 -27.66 -5.40
CA ASN A 548 36.86 -26.92 -5.49
C ASN A 548 38.10 -27.85 -5.45
N GLU A 549 37.98 -29.07 -4.89
CA GLU A 549 39.05 -30.09 -4.98
C GLU A 549 39.35 -30.50 -6.43
N ILE A 550 38.30 -30.57 -7.25
CA ILE A 550 38.41 -30.94 -8.66
C ILE A 550 38.87 -29.72 -9.48
N TRP A 551 38.42 -28.52 -9.11
CA TRP A 551 38.73 -27.25 -9.79
C TRP A 551 39.41 -26.24 -8.86
N PRO A 552 40.76 -26.22 -8.78
CA PRO A 552 41.55 -25.50 -7.77
C PRO A 552 41.45 -23.95 -7.75
N LYS A 553 40.56 -23.36 -8.54
CA LYS A 553 40.30 -21.91 -8.61
C LYS A 553 38.80 -21.60 -8.68
N LEU A 554 37.96 -22.56 -8.33
CA LEU A 554 36.50 -22.41 -8.43
C LEU A 554 36.05 -21.21 -7.60
N GLY A 555 36.53 -21.09 -6.36
CA GLY A 555 36.21 -19.98 -5.46
C GLY A 555 36.53 -18.61 -6.06
N SER A 556 37.77 -18.41 -6.51
CA SER A 556 38.21 -17.15 -7.12
C SER A 556 37.49 -16.81 -8.43
N ILE A 557 37.22 -17.81 -9.29
CA ILE A 557 36.51 -17.60 -10.56
C ILE A 557 35.06 -17.21 -10.31
N VAL A 558 34.38 -17.95 -9.44
CA VAL A 558 32.98 -17.72 -9.09
C VAL A 558 32.82 -16.40 -8.36
N MET A 559 33.65 -16.10 -7.36
CA MET A 559 33.59 -14.83 -6.62
C MET A 559 33.75 -13.62 -7.53
N LYS A 560 34.66 -13.68 -8.51
CA LYS A 560 34.82 -12.59 -9.48
C LYS A 560 33.53 -12.34 -10.27
N GLN A 561 32.90 -13.42 -10.74
CA GLN A 561 31.63 -13.34 -11.47
C GLN A 561 30.51 -12.79 -10.58
N MET A 562 30.42 -13.24 -9.32
CA MET A 562 29.42 -12.74 -8.35
C MET A 562 29.56 -11.24 -8.07
N ILE A 563 30.79 -10.73 -8.01
CA ILE A 563 31.07 -9.29 -7.89
C ILE A 563 30.58 -8.53 -9.13
N ASP A 564 30.82 -9.07 -10.33
CA ASP A 564 30.36 -8.47 -11.59
C ASP A 564 28.82 -8.48 -11.71
N GLU A 565 28.17 -9.52 -11.19
CA GLU A 565 26.72 -9.62 -11.11
C GLU A 565 26.15 -8.61 -10.10
N ALA A 566 26.72 -8.52 -8.90
CA ALA A 566 26.29 -7.55 -7.89
C ALA A 566 26.38 -6.12 -8.41
N LYS A 567 27.46 -5.79 -9.13
CA LYS A 567 27.63 -4.53 -9.85
C LYS A 567 26.50 -4.32 -10.88
N SER A 568 26.27 -5.29 -11.76
CA SER A 568 25.26 -5.20 -12.84
C SER A 568 23.82 -5.14 -12.30
N LEU A 569 23.55 -5.78 -11.16
CA LEU A 569 22.25 -5.77 -10.49
C LEU A 569 21.99 -4.47 -9.74
N THR A 570 23.05 -3.80 -9.30
CA THR A 570 22.95 -2.50 -8.63
C THR A 570 22.54 -1.40 -9.62
N GLN A 571 23.05 -1.42 -10.86
CA GLN A 571 22.72 -0.43 -11.89
C GLN A 571 22.14 -1.11 -13.15
N ILE A 572 20.83 -1.32 -13.16
CA ILE A 572 20.13 -2.03 -14.25
C ILE A 572 19.74 -1.04 -15.36
N ASN A 573 20.20 -1.30 -16.59
CA ASN A 573 19.80 -0.54 -17.77
C ASN A 573 19.60 -1.46 -18.98
N PHE A 574 18.34 -1.83 -19.25
CA PHE A 574 18.01 -2.72 -20.38
C PHE A 574 18.10 -2.04 -21.76
N VAL A 575 18.25 -0.71 -21.81
CA VAL A 575 18.42 0.03 -23.07
C VAL A 575 19.87 -0.04 -23.55
N SER A 576 20.81 -0.20 -22.63
CA SER A 576 22.24 -0.28 -22.96
C SER A 576 22.61 -1.66 -23.50
N ASN A 577 23.20 -1.69 -24.69
CA ASN A 577 23.82 -2.90 -25.25
C ASN A 577 25.04 -3.38 -24.44
N ALA A 578 25.57 -2.54 -23.53
CA ALA A 578 26.69 -2.90 -22.66
C ALA A 578 26.25 -3.60 -21.35
N TYR A 579 24.94 -3.84 -21.17
CA TYR A 579 24.42 -4.51 -19.98
C TYR A 579 24.79 -6.00 -19.98
N SER A 580 25.57 -6.44 -19.00
CA SER A 580 25.97 -7.85 -18.87
C SER A 580 24.75 -8.74 -18.61
N ARG A 581 24.62 -9.82 -19.37
CA ARG A 581 23.53 -10.80 -19.27
C ARG A 581 24.03 -12.20 -18.91
N VAL A 582 25.19 -12.28 -18.28
CA VAL A 582 25.78 -13.54 -17.80
C VAL A 582 25.57 -13.61 -16.29
N TYR A 583 24.78 -14.58 -15.83
CA TYR A 583 24.49 -14.78 -14.42
C TYR A 583 24.64 -16.24 -14.00
N LEU A 584 25.14 -16.46 -12.79
CA LEU A 584 25.10 -17.74 -12.10
C LEU A 584 23.68 -18.01 -11.61
N VAL A 585 23.23 -19.26 -11.78
CA VAL A 585 21.95 -19.79 -11.29
C VAL A 585 22.20 -21.13 -10.62
N TYR A 586 21.37 -21.50 -9.65
CA TYR A 586 21.52 -22.74 -8.91
C TYR A 586 20.26 -23.58 -9.05
N ASP A 587 20.42 -24.88 -9.35
CA ASP A 587 19.29 -25.81 -9.32
C ASP A 587 18.85 -26.14 -7.87
N PRO A 588 17.74 -26.86 -7.65
CA PRO A 588 17.29 -27.22 -6.31
C PRO A 588 18.28 -28.08 -5.50
N ASN A 589 19.24 -28.72 -6.17
CA ASN A 589 20.31 -29.45 -5.50
C ASN A 589 21.50 -28.54 -5.15
N PHE A 590 21.49 -27.25 -5.52
CA PHE A 590 22.60 -26.29 -5.43
C PHE A 590 23.73 -26.53 -6.45
N SER A 591 23.47 -27.22 -7.56
CA SER A 591 24.45 -27.29 -8.65
C SER A 591 24.58 -25.93 -9.34
N LEU A 592 25.81 -25.55 -9.70
CA LEU A 592 26.10 -24.29 -10.37
C LEU A 592 25.79 -24.38 -11.87
N HIS A 593 24.92 -23.49 -12.34
CA HIS A 593 24.55 -23.32 -13.74
C HIS A 593 24.75 -21.87 -14.21
N LEU A 594 24.63 -21.66 -15.51
CA LEU A 594 24.83 -20.35 -16.14
C LEU A 594 23.60 -19.96 -16.94
N LEU A 595 23.08 -18.75 -16.68
CA LEU A 595 22.12 -18.02 -17.50
C LEU A 595 22.89 -17.04 -18.40
N HIS A 596 22.75 -17.18 -19.72
CA HIS A 596 23.38 -16.26 -20.68
C HIS A 596 22.49 -16.02 -21.91
N ASN A 597 22.71 -14.88 -22.56
CA ASN A 597 22.05 -14.51 -23.82
C ASN A 597 22.95 -14.79 -25.03
N ASP A 598 24.26 -14.70 -24.85
CA ASP A 598 25.25 -14.91 -25.90
C ASP A 598 26.44 -15.67 -25.32
N TRP A 599 26.62 -16.92 -25.78
CA TRP A 599 27.71 -17.76 -25.34
C TRP A 599 29.09 -17.13 -25.63
N ASN A 600 29.21 -16.28 -26.65
CA ASN A 600 30.49 -15.63 -26.97
C ASN A 600 30.91 -14.60 -25.91
N GLN A 601 29.94 -14.02 -25.19
CA GLN A 601 30.18 -13.04 -24.13
C GLN A 601 30.55 -13.70 -22.80
N VAL A 602 30.35 -15.01 -22.65
CA VAL A 602 30.71 -15.75 -21.43
C VAL A 602 32.24 -15.80 -21.28
N PRO A 603 32.80 -15.36 -20.12
CA PRO A 603 34.22 -15.47 -19.83
C PRO A 603 34.78 -16.89 -20.00
N LYS A 604 35.97 -17.03 -20.59
CA LYS A 604 36.63 -18.34 -20.81
C LYS A 604 36.80 -19.15 -19.52
N SER A 605 37.06 -18.49 -18.40
CA SER A 605 37.16 -19.12 -17.09
C SER A 605 35.84 -19.78 -16.67
N LEU A 606 34.70 -19.16 -16.94
CA LEU A 606 33.37 -19.73 -16.66
C LEU A 606 32.99 -20.82 -17.65
N LYS A 607 33.37 -20.70 -18.93
CA LYS A 607 33.15 -21.78 -19.92
C LYS A 607 33.78 -23.09 -19.49
N HIS A 608 34.98 -23.04 -18.92
CA HIS A 608 35.63 -24.22 -18.37
C HIS A 608 34.82 -24.85 -17.22
N LEU A 609 34.09 -24.04 -16.43
CA LEU A 609 33.22 -24.53 -15.35
C LEU A 609 31.96 -25.24 -15.84
N VAL A 610 31.66 -25.21 -17.14
CA VAL A 610 30.51 -25.92 -17.73
C VAL A 610 30.97 -26.78 -18.92
N ASN A 611 32.20 -27.30 -18.82
CA ASN A 611 32.80 -28.21 -19.80
C ASN A 611 32.90 -27.63 -21.23
N ASN A 612 32.99 -26.31 -21.37
CA ASN A 612 33.04 -25.56 -22.64
C ASN A 612 31.87 -25.83 -23.59
N LYS A 613 30.76 -26.38 -23.08
CA LYS A 613 29.53 -26.61 -23.84
C LYS A 613 28.52 -25.54 -23.50
N ASP A 614 27.85 -25.03 -24.54
CA ASP A 614 26.75 -24.08 -24.39
C ASP A 614 25.56 -24.80 -23.72
N PRO A 615 25.16 -24.41 -22.50
CA PRO A 615 24.05 -25.04 -21.80
C PRO A 615 22.71 -24.84 -22.51
N SER A 616 22.56 -23.80 -23.34
CA SER A 616 21.32 -23.55 -24.08
C SER A 616 21.07 -24.53 -25.24
N ILE A 617 22.07 -25.34 -25.61
CA ILE A 617 22.04 -26.25 -26.78
C ILE A 617 22.10 -27.74 -26.34
N ARG A 618 21.89 -28.07 -25.06
CA ARG A 618 21.95 -29.48 -24.62
C ARG A 618 20.73 -30.28 -25.11
N ASP A 619 20.96 -31.50 -25.61
CA ASP A 619 19.92 -32.47 -26.02
C ASP A 619 18.93 -32.80 -24.88
N GLU A 620 19.33 -32.60 -23.62
CA GLU A 620 18.50 -32.79 -22.41
C GLU A 620 17.29 -31.82 -22.35
N HIS A 621 17.32 -30.71 -23.09
CA HIS A 621 16.24 -29.71 -23.15
C HIS A 621 15.32 -29.88 -24.37
N GLU A 622 15.32 -31.05 -25.04
CA GLU A 622 14.61 -31.27 -26.33
C GLU A 622 13.13 -30.83 -26.37
N ASN A 623 12.48 -30.63 -25.21
CA ASN A 623 11.12 -30.07 -25.10
C ASN A 623 10.96 -28.95 -24.05
N GLN A 624 12.04 -28.43 -23.44
CA GLN A 624 11.97 -27.44 -22.36
C GLN A 624 12.63 -26.11 -22.75
N SER A 625 12.06 -25.00 -22.27
CA SER A 625 12.67 -23.69 -22.45
C SER A 625 13.86 -23.53 -21.50
N TYR A 626 15.09 -23.42 -22.04
CA TYR A 626 16.31 -23.13 -21.27
C TYR A 626 16.12 -21.96 -20.28
N TYR A 627 15.50 -20.87 -20.72
CA TYR A 627 15.18 -19.72 -19.86
C TYR A 627 14.13 -20.07 -18.80
N GLY A 628 13.11 -20.85 -19.16
CA GLY A 628 12.07 -21.28 -18.23
C GLY A 628 12.61 -22.16 -17.11
N GLU A 629 13.53 -23.07 -17.44
CA GLU A 629 14.19 -23.94 -16.45
C GLU A 629 15.09 -23.15 -15.50
N CYS A 630 15.93 -22.25 -16.04
CA CYS A 630 16.74 -21.36 -15.21
C CYS A 630 15.88 -20.53 -14.24
N LEU A 631 14.74 -20.02 -14.69
CA LEU A 631 13.82 -19.26 -13.83
C LEU A 631 13.08 -20.13 -12.84
N ALA A 632 12.69 -21.35 -13.22
CA ALA A 632 12.06 -22.31 -12.31
C ALA A 632 13.01 -22.66 -11.15
N TRP A 633 14.29 -22.89 -11.45
CA TRP A 633 15.33 -23.08 -10.44
C TRP A 633 15.50 -21.85 -9.55
N LEU A 634 15.59 -20.66 -10.14
CA LEU A 634 15.74 -19.41 -9.39
C LEU A 634 14.59 -19.18 -8.39
N ILE A 635 13.35 -19.46 -8.82
CA ILE A 635 12.13 -19.30 -8.02
C ILE A 635 11.91 -20.50 -7.08
N ASP A 636 12.74 -21.54 -7.20
CA ASP A 636 12.69 -22.79 -6.44
C ASP A 636 11.38 -23.55 -6.67
N ILE A 637 10.98 -23.73 -7.94
CA ILE A 637 9.81 -24.52 -8.35
C ILE A 637 10.16 -25.53 -9.43
N GLN A 638 9.32 -26.55 -9.59
CA GLN A 638 9.48 -27.53 -10.65
C GLN A 638 9.13 -26.92 -12.02
N TYR A 639 9.86 -27.27 -13.08
CA TYR A 639 9.65 -26.72 -14.43
C TYR A 639 8.22 -26.92 -14.93
N HIS A 640 7.62 -28.10 -14.74
CA HIS A 640 6.25 -28.37 -15.17
C HIS A 640 5.22 -27.44 -14.48
N VAL A 641 5.48 -26.99 -13.25
CA VAL A 641 4.64 -26.01 -12.55
C VAL A 641 4.81 -24.62 -13.17
N PHE A 642 6.05 -24.22 -13.48
CA PHE A 642 6.33 -22.98 -14.18
C PHE A 642 5.62 -22.94 -15.56
N GLU A 643 5.75 -24.03 -16.32
CA GLU A 643 5.15 -24.18 -17.65
C GLU A 643 3.62 -24.17 -17.60
N LYS A 644 3.01 -24.86 -16.62
CA LYS A 644 1.57 -24.81 -16.38
C LYS A 644 1.09 -23.38 -16.15
N ILE A 645 1.73 -22.64 -15.24
CA ILE A 645 1.36 -21.24 -14.95
C ILE A 645 1.56 -20.36 -16.18
N MET A 646 2.64 -20.57 -16.94
CA MET A 646 2.91 -19.84 -18.19
C MET A 646 1.80 -20.06 -19.23
N ASN A 647 1.35 -21.30 -19.40
CA ASN A 647 0.29 -21.66 -20.34
C ASN A 647 -1.07 -21.10 -19.88
N GLU A 648 -1.44 -21.27 -18.60
CA GLU A 648 -2.69 -20.75 -18.03
C GLU A 648 -2.78 -19.22 -18.12
N THR A 649 -1.66 -18.52 -17.93
CA THR A 649 -1.61 -17.06 -18.01
C THR A 649 -1.45 -16.53 -19.44
N LYS A 650 -1.26 -17.43 -20.41
CA LYS A 650 -0.91 -17.12 -21.80
C LYS A 650 0.31 -16.20 -21.90
N PHE A 651 1.30 -16.42 -21.04
CA PHE A 651 2.52 -15.64 -20.95
C PHE A 651 3.56 -16.14 -21.96
N ILE A 652 4.15 -15.23 -22.73
CA ILE A 652 5.18 -15.56 -23.73
C ILE A 652 6.53 -15.23 -23.13
N LEU A 653 7.31 -16.27 -22.79
CA LEU A 653 8.66 -16.10 -22.29
C LEU A 653 9.63 -15.79 -23.44
N THR A 654 10.03 -14.52 -23.54
CA THR A 654 11.14 -14.08 -24.40
C THR A 654 12.41 -13.95 -23.55
N GLU A 655 13.58 -13.91 -24.20
CA GLU A 655 14.85 -13.61 -23.52
C GLU A 655 14.73 -12.35 -22.64
N ASN A 656 14.19 -11.26 -23.20
CA ASN A 656 14.03 -9.99 -22.49
C ASN A 656 13.16 -10.14 -21.22
N PHE A 657 12.04 -10.86 -21.32
CA PHE A 657 11.19 -11.13 -20.16
C PHE A 657 11.87 -12.04 -19.13
N ALA A 658 12.70 -12.99 -19.57
CA ALA A 658 13.43 -13.86 -18.65
C ALA A 658 14.37 -13.06 -17.74
N TYR A 659 15.18 -12.17 -18.32
CA TYR A 659 16.03 -11.28 -17.53
C TYR A 659 15.20 -10.32 -16.67
N LYS A 660 14.11 -9.74 -17.19
CA LYS A 660 13.23 -8.88 -16.38
C LYS A 660 12.69 -9.62 -15.15
N ILE A 661 12.23 -10.86 -15.29
CA ILE A 661 11.77 -11.70 -14.16
C ILE A 661 12.93 -12.00 -13.20
N PHE A 662 14.11 -12.36 -13.72
CA PHE A 662 15.32 -12.57 -12.94
C PHE A 662 15.62 -11.36 -12.05
N HIS A 663 15.63 -10.16 -12.63
CA HIS A 663 15.90 -8.92 -11.91
C HIS A 663 14.84 -8.56 -10.87
N VAL A 664 13.56 -8.74 -11.22
CA VAL A 664 12.45 -8.56 -10.28
C VAL A 664 12.61 -9.51 -9.09
N HIS A 665 12.99 -10.76 -9.34
CA HIS A 665 13.20 -11.77 -8.31
C HIS A 665 14.38 -11.45 -7.40
N GLU A 666 15.53 -11.07 -7.97
CA GLU A 666 16.71 -10.67 -7.19
C GLU A 666 16.42 -9.46 -6.29
N ARG A 667 15.66 -8.47 -6.79
CA ARG A 667 15.22 -7.32 -5.97
C ARG A 667 14.26 -7.72 -4.85
N LYS A 668 13.31 -8.62 -5.13
CA LYS A 668 12.40 -9.18 -4.11
C LYS A 668 13.18 -9.83 -2.98
N LEU A 669 14.15 -10.68 -3.32
CA LEU A 669 14.93 -11.46 -2.35
C LEU A 669 15.84 -10.56 -1.48
N THR A 670 16.39 -9.49 -2.06
CA THR A 670 17.18 -8.49 -1.34
C THR A 670 16.31 -7.46 -0.59
N ARG A 671 14.98 -7.57 -0.72
CA ARG A 671 13.97 -6.64 -0.18
C ARG A 671 14.15 -5.20 -0.68
N LEU A 672 14.81 -5.03 -1.82
CA LEU A 672 14.99 -3.74 -2.46
C LEU A 672 13.72 -3.39 -3.24
N PRO A 673 13.17 -2.18 -3.09
CA PRO A 673 12.02 -1.76 -3.88
C PRO A 673 12.41 -1.59 -5.36
N MET A 674 11.41 -1.61 -6.24
CA MET A 674 11.63 -1.52 -7.68
C MET A 674 10.74 -0.45 -8.31
N ILE A 675 11.37 0.49 -9.02
CA ILE A 675 10.69 1.50 -9.84
C ILE A 675 11.08 1.26 -11.29
N ILE A 676 10.07 1.05 -12.13
CA ILE A 676 10.25 0.70 -13.54
C ILE A 676 9.89 1.92 -14.38
N GLU A 677 10.88 2.53 -15.00
CA GLU A 677 10.65 3.54 -16.04
C GLU A 677 10.44 2.84 -17.37
N GLY A 678 9.39 3.21 -18.09
CA GLY A 678 9.18 2.76 -19.46
C GLY A 678 7.84 3.19 -20.00
N GLU A 679 7.70 3.21 -21.32
CA GLU A 679 6.46 3.62 -21.99
C GLU A 679 5.30 2.65 -21.74
N THR A 680 4.09 3.07 -22.10
CA THR A 680 2.93 2.17 -22.17
C THR A 680 3.21 1.06 -23.19
N GLY A 681 2.72 -0.15 -22.91
CA GLY A 681 2.91 -1.30 -23.83
C GLY A 681 4.18 -2.14 -23.65
N VAL A 682 5.18 -1.72 -22.85
CA VAL A 682 6.43 -2.51 -22.63
C VAL A 682 6.26 -3.75 -21.73
N GLY A 683 5.03 -4.12 -21.38
CA GLY A 683 4.70 -5.37 -20.68
C GLY A 683 4.85 -5.37 -19.15
N LYS A 684 5.02 -4.20 -18.50
CA LYS A 684 5.28 -4.07 -17.04
C LYS A 684 4.22 -4.79 -16.19
N THR A 685 2.96 -4.43 -16.36
CA THR A 685 1.84 -4.98 -15.59
C THR A 685 1.66 -6.48 -15.81
N PHE A 686 1.78 -6.93 -17.06
CA PHE A 686 1.60 -8.34 -17.42
C PHE A 686 2.71 -9.21 -16.82
N LEU A 687 3.96 -8.73 -16.85
CA LEU A 687 5.09 -9.41 -16.22
C LEU A 687 4.91 -9.55 -14.70
N LEU A 688 4.53 -8.47 -14.01
CA LEU A 688 4.35 -8.51 -12.55
C LEU A 688 3.16 -9.36 -12.13
N LYS A 689 2.08 -9.38 -12.93
CA LYS A 689 0.95 -10.28 -12.72
C LYS A 689 1.36 -11.74 -12.85
N PHE A 690 2.11 -12.10 -13.90
CA PHE A 690 2.67 -13.45 -14.06
C PHE A 690 3.60 -13.82 -12.89
N TYR A 691 4.51 -12.92 -12.51
CA TYR A 691 5.45 -13.14 -11.42
C TYR A 691 4.76 -13.34 -10.05
N SER A 692 3.64 -12.66 -9.78
CA SER A 692 2.88 -12.84 -8.54
C SER A 692 2.36 -14.27 -8.34
N LEU A 693 2.04 -14.97 -9.43
CA LEU A 693 1.62 -16.37 -9.41
C LEU A 693 2.81 -17.29 -9.18
N LEU A 694 3.95 -17.00 -9.81
CA LEU A 694 5.18 -17.76 -9.59
C LEU A 694 5.64 -17.72 -8.13
N LEU A 695 5.57 -16.55 -7.47
CA LEU A 695 5.94 -16.38 -6.07
C LEU A 695 5.15 -17.28 -5.11
N ASN A 696 3.90 -17.57 -5.45
CA ASN A 696 2.99 -18.37 -4.62
C ASN A 696 2.73 -19.76 -5.22
N ALA A 697 3.48 -20.16 -6.25
CA ALA A 697 3.25 -21.39 -7.00
C ALA A 697 3.31 -22.65 -6.14
N LYS A 698 4.20 -22.68 -5.13
CA LYS A 698 4.29 -23.78 -4.15
C LYS A 698 3.01 -23.94 -3.34
N LEU A 699 2.34 -22.84 -2.97
CA LEU A 699 1.07 -22.89 -2.25
C LEU A 699 -0.06 -23.31 -3.20
N ILE A 700 -0.08 -22.71 -4.40
CA ILE A 700 -1.12 -22.97 -5.41
C ILE A 700 -1.08 -24.42 -5.90
N ASN A 701 0.11 -25.03 -6.02
CA ASN A 701 0.30 -26.39 -6.54
C ASN A 701 0.84 -27.41 -5.50
N GLY A 702 1.03 -27.03 -4.24
CA GLY A 702 1.43 -27.91 -3.12
C GLY A 702 0.35 -28.91 -2.67
N PRO A 703 0.48 -29.56 -1.51
CA PRO A 703 -0.54 -30.48 -0.99
C PRO A 703 -1.88 -29.78 -0.65
N LEU A 704 -3.00 -30.50 -0.80
CA LEU A 704 -4.36 -29.94 -0.63
C LEU A 704 -4.72 -29.55 0.81
N ASN A 705 -4.01 -30.10 1.79
CA ASN A 705 -4.22 -29.85 3.23
C ASN A 705 -3.72 -28.48 3.70
N GLU A 706 -3.15 -27.66 2.82
CA GLU A 706 -2.71 -26.30 3.16
C GLU A 706 -3.91 -25.38 3.46
N ASN A 707 -3.92 -24.74 4.64
CA ASN A 707 -5.01 -23.85 5.09
C ASN A 707 -5.03 -22.47 4.39
N ILE A 708 -4.45 -22.34 3.21
CA ILE A 708 -4.24 -21.05 2.54
C ILE A 708 -4.59 -21.13 1.05
N ALA A 709 -4.36 -22.27 0.39
CA ALA A 709 -4.54 -22.43 -1.05
C ALA A 709 -6.03 -22.48 -1.45
N PRO A 710 -6.52 -21.55 -2.30
CA PRO A 710 -7.91 -21.52 -2.74
C PRO A 710 -8.15 -22.52 -3.87
N ARG A 711 -8.43 -23.77 -3.50
CA ARG A 711 -8.68 -24.89 -4.43
C ARG A 711 -10.13 -25.37 -4.35
N ILE A 712 -11.03 -24.48 -4.74
CA ILE A 712 -12.48 -24.65 -4.56
C ILE A 712 -12.93 -25.94 -5.23
N ARG A 713 -12.54 -26.19 -6.49
CA ARG A 713 -12.97 -27.36 -7.27
C ARG A 713 -12.43 -28.67 -6.68
N GLU A 714 -11.13 -28.75 -6.42
CA GLU A 714 -10.47 -29.96 -5.92
C GLU A 714 -11.03 -30.34 -4.54
N ARG A 715 -11.16 -29.35 -3.65
CA ARG A 715 -11.73 -29.57 -2.32
C ARG A 715 -13.21 -29.90 -2.35
N THR A 716 -13.97 -29.33 -3.28
CA THR A 716 -15.39 -29.66 -3.43
C THR A 716 -15.54 -31.09 -3.93
N SER A 717 -14.67 -31.53 -4.83
CA SER A 717 -14.67 -32.90 -5.34
C SER A 717 -14.36 -33.92 -4.23
N LEU A 718 -13.33 -33.68 -3.42
CA LEU A 718 -13.03 -34.52 -2.25
C LEU A 718 -14.14 -34.48 -1.21
N TRP A 719 -14.72 -33.31 -0.94
CA TRP A 719 -15.83 -33.18 -0.01
C TRP A 719 -17.06 -33.98 -0.47
N LEU A 720 -17.40 -33.93 -1.77
CA LEU A 720 -18.47 -34.74 -2.35
C LEU A 720 -18.19 -36.24 -2.17
N ILE A 721 -16.95 -36.70 -2.34
CA ILE A 721 -16.61 -38.11 -2.12
C ILE A 721 -16.75 -38.49 -0.66
N GLU A 722 -16.02 -37.81 0.21
CA GLU A 722 -15.82 -38.24 1.60
C GLU A 722 -17.07 -37.97 2.45
N ASN A 723 -17.62 -36.77 2.37
CA ASN A 723 -18.64 -36.30 3.31
C ASN A 723 -20.08 -36.47 2.77
N VAL A 724 -20.25 -36.62 1.45
CA VAL A 724 -21.56 -36.79 0.83
C VAL A 724 -21.77 -38.22 0.38
N ILE A 725 -20.93 -38.74 -0.52
CA ILE A 725 -21.10 -40.09 -1.08
C ILE A 725 -20.85 -41.14 0.01
N VAL A 726 -19.66 -41.16 0.62
CA VAL A 726 -19.28 -42.19 1.60
C VAL A 726 -20.04 -42.03 2.92
N ASP A 727 -20.08 -40.81 3.47
CA ASP A 727 -20.63 -40.61 4.82
C ASP A 727 -22.16 -40.56 4.88
N ILE A 728 -22.84 -40.19 3.80
CA ILE A 728 -24.30 -40.00 3.79
C ILE A 728 -24.99 -40.98 2.84
N LEU A 729 -24.62 -41.01 1.55
CA LEU A 729 -25.39 -41.73 0.53
C LEU A 729 -25.13 -43.25 0.54
N GLU A 730 -23.91 -43.73 0.80
CA GLU A 730 -23.62 -45.18 0.86
C GLU A 730 -24.36 -45.91 2.00
N LYS A 731 -24.83 -45.17 3.00
CA LYS A 731 -25.68 -45.72 4.07
C LYS A 731 -27.11 -45.98 3.61
N GLU A 732 -27.48 -45.52 2.41
CA GLU A 732 -28.83 -45.54 1.83
C GLU A 732 -28.73 -46.01 0.36
N PRO A 733 -28.47 -47.32 0.14
CA PRO A 733 -28.06 -47.88 -1.15
C PRO A 733 -29.06 -47.64 -2.29
N THR A 734 -30.36 -47.67 -1.98
CA THR A 734 -31.44 -47.44 -2.97
C THR A 734 -31.47 -46.01 -3.49
N LEU A 735 -31.20 -45.03 -2.62
CA LEU A 735 -31.10 -43.62 -2.98
C LEU A 735 -29.84 -43.36 -3.82
N LEU A 736 -28.71 -43.92 -3.39
CA LEU A 736 -27.44 -43.80 -4.09
C LEU A 736 -27.54 -44.35 -5.51
N ASN A 737 -28.16 -45.53 -5.71
CA ASN A 737 -28.30 -46.13 -7.04
C ASN A 737 -29.11 -45.24 -8.01
N LYS A 738 -30.21 -44.64 -7.52
CA LYS A 738 -31.00 -43.66 -8.30
C LYS A 738 -30.19 -42.42 -8.69
N ILE A 739 -29.35 -41.92 -7.78
CA ILE A 739 -28.47 -40.77 -8.04
C ILE A 739 -27.44 -41.13 -9.12
N LEU A 740 -26.76 -42.27 -8.97
CA LEU A 740 -25.72 -42.71 -9.89
C LEU A 740 -26.25 -42.84 -11.33
N HIS A 741 -27.40 -43.47 -11.53
CA HIS A 741 -28.01 -43.59 -12.87
C HIS A 741 -28.38 -42.24 -13.51
N ARG A 742 -28.87 -41.25 -12.72
CA ARG A 742 -29.16 -39.90 -13.26
C ARG A 742 -27.89 -39.09 -13.56
N VAL A 743 -26.80 -39.35 -12.84
CA VAL A 743 -25.50 -38.71 -13.11
C VAL A 743 -24.89 -39.27 -14.40
N ILE A 744 -24.94 -40.59 -14.64
CA ILE A 744 -24.48 -41.17 -15.91
C ILE A 744 -25.21 -40.58 -17.10
N GLN A 745 -26.54 -40.47 -17.04
CA GLN A 745 -27.31 -39.99 -18.19
C GLN A 745 -26.78 -38.65 -18.72
N LYS A 746 -26.30 -37.78 -17.83
CA LYS A 746 -25.65 -36.53 -18.25
C LYS A 746 -24.18 -36.69 -18.64
N LEU A 747 -23.42 -37.59 -18.00
CA LEU A 747 -22.06 -37.91 -18.45
C LEU A 747 -22.07 -38.45 -19.89
N TRP A 748 -23.04 -39.30 -20.23
CA TRP A 748 -23.27 -39.77 -21.60
C TRP A 748 -23.66 -38.65 -22.57
N ASP A 749 -24.40 -37.63 -22.13
CA ASP A 749 -24.68 -36.45 -22.97
C ASP A 749 -23.41 -35.59 -23.19
N PHE A 750 -22.42 -35.63 -22.28
CA PHE A 750 -21.12 -34.98 -22.48
C PHE A 750 -20.20 -35.80 -23.40
N ASP A 751 -20.09 -37.12 -23.21
CA ASP A 751 -19.21 -37.99 -24.02
C ASP A 751 -19.74 -38.24 -25.44
N ASN A 752 -21.06 -38.35 -25.64
CA ASN A 752 -21.64 -38.53 -26.98
C ASN A 752 -21.55 -37.25 -27.86
N ASN A 753 -21.28 -36.09 -27.25
CA ASN A 753 -20.93 -34.88 -27.99
C ASN A 753 -19.43 -34.85 -28.38
N GLU A 754 -18.58 -35.70 -27.78
CA GLU A 754 -17.18 -35.89 -28.19
C GLU A 754 -16.98 -37.08 -29.16
N GLU A 755 -17.78 -38.16 -29.06
CA GLU A 755 -17.59 -39.39 -29.86
C GLU A 755 -18.26 -39.41 -31.25
N VAL A 756 -19.17 -38.49 -31.58
CA VAL A 756 -19.69 -38.37 -32.97
C VAL A 756 -18.62 -37.80 -33.93
N GLU A 757 -17.49 -37.28 -33.42
CA GLU A 757 -16.41 -36.71 -34.23
C GLU A 757 -15.32 -37.70 -34.68
N GLN A 758 -15.47 -39.02 -34.46
CA GLN A 758 -14.53 -40.01 -34.99
C GLN A 758 -15.19 -41.31 -35.46
N LYS A 759 -15.99 -41.27 -36.54
CA LYS A 759 -16.16 -42.40 -37.49
C LYS A 759 -17.04 -42.02 -38.69
N ASN A 760 -16.41 -41.64 -39.80
CA ASN A 760 -16.77 -42.12 -41.15
C ASN A 760 -15.77 -41.59 -42.20
N PRO A 761 -14.83 -42.42 -42.71
CA PRO A 761 -14.09 -42.11 -43.91
C PRO A 761 -14.87 -42.63 -45.12
N HIS A 762 -15.75 -41.82 -45.72
CA HIS A 762 -16.17 -42.08 -47.09
C HIS A 762 -15.18 -41.43 -48.06
N ILE A 763 -14.25 -42.26 -48.49
CA ILE A 763 -13.45 -42.08 -49.71
C ILE A 763 -14.43 -41.85 -50.88
N VAL A 764 -14.44 -40.64 -51.43
CA VAL A 764 -14.88 -40.38 -52.80
C VAL A 764 -13.63 -39.99 -53.58
N LEU A 765 -13.16 -40.92 -54.42
CA LEU A 765 -12.08 -40.73 -55.37
C LEU A 765 -12.44 -39.59 -56.34
N ASN A 766 -11.56 -38.59 -56.40
CA ASN A 766 -11.48 -37.65 -57.51
C ASN A 766 -11.20 -38.41 -58.81
N LYS A 767 -11.99 -38.09 -59.83
CA LYS A 767 -11.66 -38.37 -61.23
C LYS A 767 -10.49 -37.49 -61.67
N ASP A 768 -9.82 -37.99 -62.70
CA ASP A 768 -8.84 -37.34 -63.56
C ASP A 768 -7.39 -37.39 -63.07
N GLN A 769 -6.73 -38.51 -63.41
CA GLN A 769 -5.49 -38.49 -64.18
C GLN A 769 -5.26 -39.87 -64.83
N GLN A 770 -5.28 -39.90 -66.17
CA GLN A 770 -4.82 -41.03 -66.98
C GLN A 770 -3.29 -41.09 -66.98
N ILE A 771 -2.72 -42.30 -66.94
CA ILE A 771 -1.80 -42.88 -67.96
C ILE A 771 -1.09 -44.14 -67.38
N ASP A 772 -1.30 -45.25 -68.10
CA ASP A 772 -0.47 -46.43 -68.42
C ASP A 772 0.20 -47.31 -67.33
N ASN A 773 -0.36 -48.53 -67.22
CA ASN A 773 0.26 -49.86 -67.41
C ASN A 773 1.79 -50.01 -67.35
N ASP A 774 2.30 -50.83 -66.41
CA ASP A 774 2.75 -52.22 -66.63
C ASP A 774 3.75 -52.70 -65.53
N ASP A 775 3.74 -54.02 -65.30
CA ASP A 775 4.76 -54.90 -64.68
C ASP A 775 4.85 -55.11 -63.14
N ASP A 776 4.28 -56.25 -62.72
CA ASP A 776 4.87 -57.37 -61.95
C ASP A 776 5.93 -57.11 -60.84
N ASP A 777 5.62 -57.49 -59.58
CA ASP A 777 6.27 -58.60 -58.81
C ASP A 777 5.70 -58.70 -57.36
N PRO A 778 5.20 -59.85 -56.88
CA PRO A 778 4.65 -59.99 -55.53
C PRO A 778 5.63 -60.68 -54.57
N MET A 779 6.19 -59.95 -53.60
CA MET A 779 6.78 -60.60 -52.42
C MET A 779 6.84 -59.72 -51.17
N LEU A 780 6.65 -60.37 -50.01
CA LEU A 780 6.72 -59.89 -48.62
C LEU A 780 5.45 -59.26 -48.00
N ILE A 781 4.38 -60.05 -47.94
CA ILE A 781 3.53 -60.10 -46.73
C ILE A 781 3.95 -61.34 -45.93
N SER A 782 4.75 -61.16 -44.89
CA SER A 782 4.66 -61.93 -43.62
C SER A 782 5.70 -61.41 -42.63
N ARG A 783 5.29 -61.32 -41.35
CA ARG A 783 6.03 -60.85 -40.17
C ARG A 783 5.94 -59.32 -40.04
N ILE A 784 5.07 -58.77 -39.21
CA ILE A 784 5.05 -58.92 -37.74
C ILE A 784 3.59 -58.85 -37.25
N GLN A 785 3.09 -59.96 -36.69
CA GLN A 785 2.02 -59.98 -35.69
C GLN A 785 2.67 -60.32 -34.35
N ASP A 786 2.07 -59.83 -33.26
CA ASP A 786 2.45 -59.91 -31.83
C ASP A 786 3.33 -58.73 -31.36
N GLN A 787 3.02 -57.90 -30.35
CA GLN A 787 1.99 -57.83 -29.30
C GLN A 787 2.04 -56.41 -28.66
N ILE A 788 0.91 -55.70 -28.55
CA ILE A 788 0.61 -54.73 -27.47
C ILE A 788 -0.90 -54.87 -27.16
N PRO A 789 -1.32 -55.03 -25.88
CA PRO A 789 -2.69 -55.36 -25.52
C PRO A 789 -3.60 -54.12 -25.59
N VAL A 790 -4.77 -54.30 -26.21
CA VAL A 790 -5.91 -53.38 -26.11
C VAL A 790 -6.72 -53.77 -24.87
N PRO A 791 -7.05 -52.86 -23.95
CA PRO A 791 -8.19 -53.03 -23.06
C PRO A 791 -9.33 -52.13 -23.54
N ASN A 792 -10.38 -52.72 -24.07
CA ASN A 792 -11.70 -52.08 -23.99
C ASN A 792 -12.79 -53.16 -23.82
N PRO A 793 -13.09 -53.58 -22.58
CA PRO A 793 -14.20 -54.50 -22.29
C PRO A 793 -15.49 -53.77 -21.88
N ILE A 794 -15.61 -52.46 -22.13
CA ILE A 794 -16.68 -51.62 -21.54
C ILE A 794 -17.99 -51.67 -22.35
N VAL A 795 -17.94 -51.86 -23.67
CA VAL A 795 -19.11 -51.62 -24.53
C VAL A 795 -20.13 -52.78 -24.50
N GLU A 796 -19.77 -53.99 -24.08
CA GLU A 796 -20.69 -55.15 -24.12
C GLU A 796 -21.42 -55.45 -22.79
N ASN A 797 -21.07 -54.82 -21.66
CA ASN A 797 -21.61 -55.21 -20.35
C ASN A 797 -22.69 -54.29 -19.75
N ILE A 798 -22.98 -53.12 -20.31
CA ILE A 798 -23.94 -52.17 -19.69
C ILE A 798 -25.40 -52.44 -20.11
N GLU A 799 -25.65 -53.10 -21.24
CA GLU A 799 -27.02 -53.46 -21.65
C GLU A 799 -27.62 -54.64 -20.85
N GLN A 800 -26.87 -55.28 -19.95
CA GLN A 800 -27.32 -56.46 -19.19
C GLN A 800 -27.65 -56.22 -17.69
N HIS A 801 -27.52 -54.99 -17.16
CA HIS A 801 -27.71 -54.73 -15.71
C HIS A 801 -28.99 -53.95 -15.32
N LEU A 802 -30.01 -53.92 -16.19
CA LEU A 802 -31.26 -53.17 -15.94
C LEU A 802 -32.33 -53.87 -15.07
N ASP A 803 -32.04 -55.02 -14.46
CA ASP A 803 -33.09 -55.87 -13.88
C ASP A 803 -33.13 -56.01 -12.34
N ASP A 804 -32.33 -55.26 -11.56
CA ASP A 804 -32.52 -55.22 -10.08
C ASP A 804 -32.27 -53.83 -9.46
N PRO A 805 -33.32 -53.07 -9.09
CA PRO A 805 -33.18 -51.73 -8.49
C PRO A 805 -32.62 -51.74 -7.05
N GLU A 806 -32.35 -52.91 -6.46
CA GLU A 806 -31.87 -53.04 -5.07
C GLU A 806 -30.35 -53.24 -4.91
N GLN A 807 -29.56 -53.43 -6.00
CA GLN A 807 -28.09 -53.53 -5.93
C GLN A 807 -27.39 -52.26 -6.45
N ILE A 808 -26.42 -51.74 -5.67
CA ILE A 808 -25.56 -50.62 -6.08
C ILE A 808 -24.72 -51.05 -7.28
N ASP A 809 -24.74 -50.27 -8.35
CA ASP A 809 -23.75 -50.37 -9.42
C ASP A 809 -22.35 -49.94 -8.90
N HIS A 810 -21.60 -50.91 -8.40
CA HIS A 810 -20.31 -50.71 -7.77
C HIS A 810 -19.22 -50.26 -8.76
N ASP A 811 -19.34 -50.62 -10.03
CA ASP A 811 -18.37 -50.25 -11.07
C ASP A 811 -18.53 -48.77 -11.42
N LEU A 812 -19.77 -48.33 -11.58
CA LEU A 812 -20.10 -46.92 -11.81
C LEU A 812 -19.74 -46.01 -10.63
N LEU A 813 -20.06 -46.44 -9.40
CA LEU A 813 -19.70 -45.69 -8.20
C LEU A 813 -18.18 -45.52 -8.11
N LYS A 814 -17.42 -46.53 -8.52
CA LYS A 814 -15.95 -46.50 -8.55
C LYS A 814 -15.43 -45.52 -9.59
N GLU A 815 -16.05 -45.44 -10.77
CA GLU A 815 -15.70 -44.50 -11.83
C GLU A 815 -15.94 -43.05 -11.41
N ILE A 816 -17.13 -42.71 -10.91
CA ILE A 816 -17.44 -41.36 -10.43
C ILE A 816 -16.50 -40.94 -9.29
N LYS A 817 -16.20 -41.86 -8.36
CA LYS A 817 -15.21 -41.62 -7.31
C LYS A 817 -13.82 -41.37 -7.89
N HIS A 818 -13.41 -42.13 -8.90
CA HIS A 818 -12.11 -41.97 -9.55
C HIS A 818 -12.00 -40.58 -10.21
N SER A 819 -13.01 -40.18 -10.99
CA SER A 819 -13.02 -38.87 -11.64
C SER A 819 -13.05 -37.69 -10.66
N LEU A 820 -13.80 -37.81 -9.55
CA LEU A 820 -13.78 -36.82 -8.47
C LEU A 820 -12.44 -36.80 -7.73
N GLN A 821 -11.78 -37.95 -7.54
CA GLN A 821 -10.46 -38.06 -6.90
C GLN A 821 -9.34 -37.45 -7.77
N ASN A 822 -9.47 -37.58 -9.09
CA ASN A 822 -8.54 -37.01 -10.08
C ASN A 822 -8.89 -35.56 -10.48
N TYR A 823 -9.98 -35.00 -9.94
CA TYR A 823 -10.44 -33.62 -10.22
C TYR A 823 -10.81 -33.36 -11.69
N GLU A 824 -11.33 -34.36 -12.38
CA GLU A 824 -11.67 -34.31 -13.80
C GLU A 824 -12.91 -33.45 -14.08
N TYR A 825 -13.84 -33.35 -13.12
CA TYR A 825 -15.09 -32.63 -13.28
C TYR A 825 -14.95 -31.11 -13.15
N GLN A 826 -15.44 -30.38 -14.15
CA GLN A 826 -15.56 -28.92 -14.11
C GLN A 826 -16.70 -28.45 -13.19
N CYS A 827 -16.73 -27.14 -12.89
CA CYS A 827 -17.72 -26.53 -12.01
C CYS A 827 -19.17 -26.86 -12.39
N ASP A 828 -19.51 -26.84 -13.68
CA ASP A 828 -20.86 -27.10 -14.17
C ASP A 828 -21.30 -28.55 -13.90
N MET A 829 -20.37 -29.49 -13.97
CA MET A 829 -20.64 -30.89 -13.66
C MET A 829 -20.80 -31.10 -12.15
N LEU A 830 -19.95 -30.47 -11.33
CA LEU A 830 -20.10 -30.50 -9.87
C LEU A 830 -21.46 -29.92 -9.42
N GLN A 831 -21.88 -28.81 -10.02
CA GLN A 831 -23.18 -28.19 -9.78
C GLN A 831 -24.33 -29.14 -10.15
N TYR A 832 -24.21 -29.81 -11.29
CA TYR A 832 -25.21 -30.78 -11.72
C TYR A 832 -25.31 -31.97 -10.77
N ILE A 833 -24.17 -32.55 -10.37
CA ILE A 833 -24.11 -33.65 -9.41
C ILE A 833 -24.85 -33.23 -8.12
N TRP A 834 -24.54 -32.05 -7.58
CA TRP A 834 -25.21 -31.55 -6.38
C TRP A 834 -26.71 -31.35 -6.56
N LYS A 835 -27.13 -30.78 -7.68
CA LYS A 835 -28.55 -30.58 -8.01
C LYS A 835 -29.32 -31.91 -8.04
N ILE A 836 -28.77 -32.95 -8.67
CA ILE A 836 -29.39 -34.27 -8.73
C ILE A 836 -29.47 -34.91 -7.36
N ILE A 837 -28.39 -34.85 -6.57
CA ILE A 837 -28.36 -35.34 -5.18
C ILE A 837 -29.50 -34.70 -4.38
N MET A 838 -29.66 -33.38 -4.46
CA MET A 838 -30.69 -32.65 -3.71
C MET A 838 -32.11 -32.95 -4.21
N GLN A 839 -32.33 -33.05 -5.52
CA GLN A 839 -33.66 -33.35 -6.09
C GLN A 839 -34.14 -34.74 -5.67
N ILE A 840 -33.33 -35.78 -5.87
CA ILE A 840 -33.73 -37.16 -5.53
C ILE A 840 -33.90 -37.30 -4.01
N SER A 841 -32.98 -36.75 -3.21
CA SER A 841 -33.08 -36.81 -1.75
C SER A 841 -34.36 -36.13 -1.24
N SER A 842 -34.84 -35.07 -1.90
CA SER A 842 -36.09 -34.41 -1.52
C SER A 842 -37.35 -35.19 -1.87
N GLU A 843 -37.30 -35.99 -2.93
CA GLU A 843 -38.43 -36.82 -3.39
C GLU A 843 -38.56 -38.09 -2.53
N ASP A 844 -37.43 -38.73 -2.20
CA ASP A 844 -37.40 -40.06 -1.62
C ASP A 844 -37.10 -40.08 -0.11
N ALA A 845 -36.40 -39.08 0.46
CA ALA A 845 -35.93 -39.12 1.84
C ALA A 845 -35.60 -37.73 2.45
N MET A 846 -36.63 -36.98 2.86
CA MET A 846 -36.48 -35.63 3.43
C MET A 846 -35.46 -35.51 4.57
N ASN A 847 -35.36 -36.51 5.46
CA ASN A 847 -34.36 -36.51 6.54
C ASN A 847 -32.91 -36.54 6.03
N ILE A 848 -32.66 -37.08 4.85
CA ILE A 848 -31.34 -37.09 4.19
C ILE A 848 -31.07 -35.74 3.55
N ALA A 849 -32.06 -35.14 2.89
CA ALA A 849 -31.96 -33.79 2.35
C ALA A 849 -31.58 -32.77 3.43
N ASP A 850 -32.18 -32.84 4.62
CA ASP A 850 -31.82 -31.97 5.75
C ASP A 850 -30.36 -32.17 6.20
N LYS A 851 -29.88 -33.42 6.27
CA LYS A 851 -28.47 -33.72 6.61
C LYS A 851 -27.50 -33.16 5.57
N LEU A 852 -27.84 -33.26 4.28
CA LEU A 852 -27.04 -32.74 3.17
C LEU A 852 -26.96 -31.20 3.21
N ILE A 853 -28.06 -30.52 3.51
CA ILE A 853 -28.10 -29.06 3.66
C ILE A 853 -27.19 -28.60 4.80
N VAL A 854 -27.24 -29.28 5.96
CA VAL A 854 -26.37 -28.97 7.09
C VAL A 854 -24.90 -29.25 6.75
N ALA A 855 -24.61 -30.36 6.07
CA ALA A 855 -23.26 -30.69 5.63
C ALA A 855 -22.68 -29.63 4.68
N LEU A 856 -23.48 -29.17 3.71
CA LEU A 856 -23.08 -28.11 2.78
C LEU A 856 -22.80 -26.79 3.51
N ASN A 857 -23.71 -26.34 4.37
CA ASN A 857 -23.53 -25.08 5.10
C ASN A 857 -22.27 -25.13 5.98
N LYS A 858 -22.06 -26.24 6.69
CA LYS A 858 -20.83 -26.47 7.47
C LYS A 858 -19.59 -26.45 6.59
N TYR A 859 -19.63 -27.09 5.42
CA TYR A 859 -18.52 -27.11 4.49
C TYR A 859 -18.18 -25.71 3.95
N ILE A 860 -19.16 -24.99 3.39
CA ILE A 860 -18.96 -23.65 2.84
C ILE A 860 -18.46 -22.70 3.94
N THR A 861 -19.09 -22.70 5.11
CA THR A 861 -18.68 -21.86 6.24
C THR A 861 -17.26 -22.18 6.68
N SER A 862 -16.91 -23.47 6.78
CA SER A 862 -15.54 -23.92 7.08
C SER A 862 -14.54 -23.48 6.01
N GLN A 863 -14.88 -23.59 4.72
CA GLN A 863 -14.01 -23.14 3.63
C GLN A 863 -13.81 -21.62 3.68
N LEU A 864 -14.84 -20.82 3.91
CA LEU A 864 -14.73 -19.35 3.94
C LEU A 864 -14.00 -18.84 5.20
N ILE A 865 -14.12 -19.53 6.33
CA ILE A 865 -13.41 -19.17 7.57
C ILE A 865 -11.95 -19.62 7.50
N ASN A 866 -11.69 -20.84 7.04
CA ASN A 866 -10.36 -21.44 7.07
C ASN A 866 -9.51 -21.12 5.84
N LEU A 867 -10.10 -20.65 4.73
CA LEU A 867 -9.38 -20.18 3.54
C LEU A 867 -9.60 -18.68 3.33
N PRO A 868 -8.75 -17.82 3.91
CA PRO A 868 -8.94 -16.36 3.89
C PRO A 868 -8.75 -15.72 2.50
N LEU A 869 -8.20 -16.44 1.53
CA LEU A 869 -8.16 -16.01 0.13
C LEU A 869 -9.49 -16.22 -0.62
N ASN A 870 -10.42 -17.01 -0.07
CA ASN A 870 -11.76 -17.10 -0.62
C ASN A 870 -12.58 -15.88 -0.18
N ASP A 871 -13.21 -15.22 -1.14
CA ASP A 871 -14.17 -14.16 -0.89
C ASP A 871 -15.53 -14.57 -1.46
N ALA A 872 -16.50 -14.72 -0.55
CA ALA A 872 -17.85 -15.07 -0.92
C ALA A 872 -18.51 -13.94 -1.73
N SER A 873 -19.29 -14.33 -2.74
CA SER A 873 -20.14 -13.40 -3.49
C SER A 873 -21.12 -12.69 -2.53
N PHE A 874 -21.64 -11.53 -2.95
CA PHE A 874 -22.66 -10.82 -2.17
C PHE A 874 -23.89 -11.70 -1.91
N GLN A 875 -24.30 -12.51 -2.89
CA GLN A 875 -25.44 -13.42 -2.76
C GLN A 875 -25.14 -14.54 -1.76
N LEU A 876 -23.96 -15.17 -1.86
CA LEU A 876 -23.54 -16.20 -0.91
C LEU A 876 -23.47 -15.66 0.53
N LYS A 877 -22.96 -14.43 0.72
CA LYS A 877 -22.95 -13.75 2.02
C LYS A 877 -24.35 -13.54 2.59
N ASN A 878 -25.34 -13.23 1.75
CA ASN A 878 -26.73 -13.09 2.19
C ASN A 878 -27.32 -14.45 2.60
N PHE A 879 -27.12 -15.49 1.78
CA PHE A 879 -27.58 -16.84 2.13
C PHE A 879 -26.99 -17.36 3.45
N LEU A 880 -25.74 -17.02 3.76
CA LEU A 880 -25.08 -17.42 5.02
C LEU A 880 -25.51 -16.57 6.23
N ARG A 881 -26.09 -15.38 6.03
CA ARG A 881 -26.55 -14.49 7.11
C ARG A 881 -27.98 -14.80 7.56
N ASP A 882 -28.81 -15.33 6.69
CA ASP A 882 -30.19 -15.69 7.02
C ASP A 882 -30.21 -16.87 8.00
N SER A 883 -30.67 -16.64 9.23
CA SER A 883 -30.66 -17.61 10.33
C SER A 883 -31.73 -18.70 10.26
N SER A 884 -32.53 -18.72 9.17
CA SER A 884 -33.48 -19.79 8.88
C SER A 884 -32.77 -21.01 8.30
N THR A 885 -33.25 -22.22 8.62
CA THR A 885 -32.80 -23.46 7.95
C THR A 885 -32.89 -23.31 6.42
N PRO A 886 -31.80 -23.52 5.65
CA PRO A 886 -31.82 -23.30 4.21
C PRO A 886 -32.84 -24.22 3.54
N SER A 887 -33.62 -23.69 2.60
CA SER A 887 -34.49 -24.54 1.77
C SER A 887 -33.67 -25.36 0.77
N ILE A 888 -34.24 -26.41 0.19
CA ILE A 888 -33.59 -27.20 -0.87
C ILE A 888 -33.15 -26.31 -2.05
N LEU A 889 -34.02 -25.40 -2.48
CA LEU A 889 -33.71 -24.45 -3.56
C LEU A 889 -32.54 -23.53 -3.16
N THR A 890 -32.55 -23.03 -1.93
CA THR A 890 -31.47 -22.20 -1.38
C THR A 890 -30.16 -22.98 -1.32
N SER A 891 -30.18 -24.26 -0.95
CA SER A 891 -28.99 -25.12 -0.91
C SER A 891 -28.35 -25.32 -2.29
N ILE A 892 -29.18 -25.52 -3.32
CA ILE A 892 -28.70 -25.63 -4.71
C ILE A 892 -28.04 -24.30 -5.14
N GLN A 893 -28.71 -23.17 -4.88
CA GLN A 893 -28.18 -21.83 -5.19
C GLN A 893 -26.90 -21.51 -4.39
N MET A 894 -26.82 -21.92 -3.12
CA MET A 894 -25.62 -21.74 -2.30
C MET A 894 -24.43 -22.52 -2.83
N PHE A 895 -24.62 -23.77 -3.28
CA PHE A 895 -23.55 -24.56 -3.89
C PHE A 895 -23.09 -23.97 -5.22
N GLU A 896 -24.05 -23.55 -6.06
CA GLU A 896 -23.78 -22.88 -7.33
C GLU A 896 -22.97 -21.59 -7.11
N GLU A 897 -23.43 -20.72 -6.22
CA GLU A 897 -22.72 -19.50 -5.83
C GLU A 897 -21.34 -19.80 -5.24
N PHE A 898 -21.19 -20.85 -4.43
CA PHE A 898 -19.90 -21.22 -3.87
C PHE A 898 -18.90 -21.68 -4.93
N VAL A 899 -19.29 -22.59 -5.83
CA VAL A 899 -18.37 -23.19 -6.80
C VAL A 899 -18.08 -22.26 -7.98
N ALA A 900 -19.07 -21.50 -8.46
CA ALA A 900 -18.91 -20.62 -9.62
C ALA A 900 -18.61 -19.16 -9.30
N HIS A 901 -18.98 -18.67 -8.10
CA HIS A 901 -18.96 -17.23 -7.80
C HIS A 901 -18.17 -16.85 -6.55
N THR A 902 -17.58 -17.82 -5.83
CA THR A 902 -16.53 -17.52 -4.84
C THR A 902 -15.32 -16.95 -5.57
N ARG A 903 -14.97 -15.70 -5.24
CA ARG A 903 -13.83 -15.02 -5.81
C ARG A 903 -12.58 -15.39 -5.04
N ILE A 904 -11.48 -15.56 -5.77
CA ILE A 904 -10.17 -15.68 -5.15
C ILE A 904 -9.60 -14.26 -5.04
N LYS A 905 -9.29 -13.83 -3.80
CA LYS A 905 -8.60 -12.56 -3.57
C LYS A 905 -7.30 -12.55 -4.39
N PRO A 906 -7.00 -11.45 -5.10
CA PRO A 906 -5.86 -11.43 -5.99
C PRO A 906 -4.55 -11.43 -5.21
N LEU A 907 -3.51 -12.05 -5.77
CA LEU A 907 -2.13 -11.96 -5.27
C LEU A 907 -1.37 -10.75 -5.84
N PHE A 908 -1.97 -10.10 -6.85
CA PHE A 908 -1.47 -8.92 -7.52
C PHE A 908 -2.49 -7.79 -7.44
N TYR A 909 -2.11 -6.72 -6.75
CA TYR A 909 -2.90 -5.51 -6.59
C TYR A 909 -2.29 -4.40 -7.43
N ARG A 910 -3.10 -3.76 -8.28
CA ARG A 910 -2.69 -2.62 -9.09
C ARG A 910 -3.50 -1.40 -8.73
N LEU A 911 -2.80 -0.29 -8.49
CA LEU A 911 -3.40 1.04 -8.44
C LEU A 911 -2.85 1.85 -9.61
N LEU A 912 -3.74 2.32 -10.49
CA LEU A 912 -3.38 3.26 -11.54
C LEU A 912 -3.45 4.67 -10.97
N LEU A 913 -2.34 5.40 -11.01
CA LEU A 913 -2.26 6.75 -10.47
C LEU A 913 -2.55 7.78 -11.56
N HIS A 914 -3.10 8.90 -11.10
CA HIS A 914 -3.39 10.07 -11.90
C HIS A 914 -3.37 11.31 -10.97
N PRO A 915 -3.38 12.54 -11.50
CA PRO A 915 -3.26 13.76 -10.69
C PRO A 915 -4.32 13.92 -9.60
N GLY A 916 -5.52 13.38 -9.80
CA GLY A 916 -6.60 13.41 -8.80
C GLY A 916 -6.51 12.35 -7.67
N VAL A 917 -5.50 11.47 -7.65
CA VAL A 917 -5.37 10.47 -6.58
C VAL A 917 -4.82 11.12 -5.32
N THR A 918 -5.52 10.98 -4.19
CA THR A 918 -5.11 11.55 -2.89
C THR A 918 -4.44 10.51 -1.99
N GLU A 919 -3.77 10.98 -0.92
CA GLU A 919 -3.17 10.09 0.10
C GLU A 919 -4.24 9.18 0.75
N GLU A 920 -5.45 9.70 1.01
CA GLU A 920 -6.54 8.92 1.59
C GLU A 920 -6.99 7.76 0.69
N GLN A 921 -6.99 7.97 -0.64
CA GLN A 921 -7.34 6.91 -1.58
C GLN A 921 -6.25 5.83 -1.63
N ILE A 922 -4.99 6.21 -1.46
CA ILE A 922 -3.87 5.26 -1.32
C ILE A 922 -4.01 4.47 -0.02
N ASP A 923 -4.39 5.12 1.08
CA ASP A 923 -4.69 4.46 2.35
C ASP A 923 -5.85 3.47 2.24
N GLU A 924 -6.97 3.86 1.63
CA GLU A 924 -8.12 2.98 1.39
C GLU A 924 -7.76 1.77 0.54
N PHE A 925 -6.88 1.95 -0.45
CA PHE A 925 -6.34 0.85 -1.25
C PHE A 925 -5.40 -0.05 -0.44
N MET A 926 -4.51 0.53 0.38
CA MET A 926 -3.47 -0.20 1.10
C MET A 926 -3.95 -0.91 2.36
N LEU A 927 -4.93 -0.36 3.08
CA LEU A 927 -5.42 -0.89 4.35
C LEU A 927 -5.88 -2.35 4.28
N PRO A 928 -6.79 -2.75 3.37
CA PRO A 928 -7.22 -4.16 3.26
C PRO A 928 -6.08 -5.09 2.82
N ILE A 929 -5.13 -4.60 2.01
CA ILE A 929 -3.96 -5.37 1.57
C ILE A 929 -3.02 -5.61 2.75
N CYS A 930 -2.76 -4.58 3.56
CA CYS A 930 -1.94 -4.69 4.76
C CYS A 930 -2.57 -5.62 5.80
N GLN A 931 -3.89 -5.57 5.96
CA GLN A 931 -4.61 -6.49 6.81
C GLN A 931 -4.44 -7.94 6.32
N LEU A 932 -4.71 -8.18 5.04
CA LEU A 932 -4.55 -9.51 4.45
C LEU A 932 -3.12 -10.04 4.59
N ALA A 933 -2.12 -9.20 4.34
CA ALA A 933 -0.71 -9.57 4.47
C ALA A 933 -0.33 -9.96 5.91
N ARG A 934 -0.90 -9.29 6.93
CA ARG A 934 -0.69 -9.64 8.35
C ARG A 934 -1.38 -10.95 8.72
N GLU A 935 -2.60 -11.17 8.20
CA GLU A 935 -3.34 -12.41 8.40
C GLU A 935 -2.66 -13.61 7.70
N LEU A 936 -1.96 -13.36 6.59
CA LEU A 936 -1.37 -14.37 5.72
C LEU A 936 0.14 -14.19 5.52
N SER A 937 0.91 -14.34 6.61
CA SER A 937 2.38 -14.16 6.59
C SER A 937 3.14 -15.05 5.60
N ASN A 938 2.53 -16.17 5.17
CA ASN A 938 3.16 -17.14 4.26
C ASN A 938 2.87 -16.85 2.78
N ILE A 939 1.99 -15.90 2.48
CA ILE A 939 1.70 -15.46 1.10
C ILE A 939 2.48 -14.20 0.79
N GLU A 940 3.03 -14.16 -0.41
CA GLU A 940 3.67 -12.97 -0.97
C GLU A 940 2.65 -12.19 -1.80
N LEU A 941 2.34 -10.96 -1.38
CA LEU A 941 1.47 -10.06 -2.14
C LEU A 941 2.31 -9.09 -2.97
N VAL A 942 1.95 -8.93 -4.24
CA VAL A 942 2.58 -7.94 -5.13
C VAL A 942 1.67 -6.73 -5.22
N VAL A 943 2.19 -5.57 -4.80
CA VAL A 943 1.49 -4.28 -4.94
C VAL A 943 2.22 -3.46 -6.00
N PHE A 944 1.49 -3.10 -7.04
CA PHE A 944 2.00 -2.38 -8.20
C PHE A 944 1.31 -1.03 -8.35
N PHE A 945 2.08 0.03 -8.20
CA PHE A 945 1.63 1.40 -8.46
C PHE A 945 2.02 1.80 -9.88
N ASP A 946 1.04 2.00 -10.74
CA ASP A 946 1.27 2.35 -12.13
C ASP A 946 1.21 3.85 -12.31
N GLU A 947 2.11 4.39 -13.14
CA GLU A 947 2.22 5.83 -13.44
C GLU A 947 2.41 6.73 -12.20
N VAL A 948 3.23 6.30 -11.24
CA VAL A 948 3.46 6.99 -9.95
C VAL A 948 3.78 8.46 -10.10
N ASN A 949 4.59 8.82 -11.08
CA ASN A 949 5.01 10.20 -11.29
C ASN A 949 3.93 11.11 -11.90
N THR A 950 2.68 10.65 -12.07
CA THR A 950 1.53 11.50 -12.39
C THR A 950 0.78 11.98 -11.15
N SER A 951 1.03 11.37 -9.99
CA SER A 951 0.43 11.75 -8.71
C SER A 951 1.27 12.79 -7.99
N SER A 952 0.62 13.65 -7.20
CA SER A 952 1.27 14.57 -6.28
C SER A 952 1.75 13.89 -4.98
N CYS A 953 1.38 12.64 -4.71
CA CYS A 953 1.67 11.94 -3.44
C CYS A 953 3.06 11.28 -3.39
N LEU A 954 4.07 11.94 -3.98
CA LEU A 954 5.42 11.36 -4.13
C LEU A 954 6.18 11.22 -2.80
N GLY A 955 5.87 12.07 -1.81
CA GLY A 955 6.36 11.92 -0.45
C GLY A 955 5.93 10.60 0.17
N LEU A 956 4.64 10.26 0.04
CA LEU A 956 4.08 9.01 0.57
C LEU A 956 4.69 7.78 -0.10
N PHE A 957 4.85 7.80 -1.43
CA PHE A 957 5.53 6.72 -2.14
C PHE A 957 7.00 6.58 -1.72
N LYS A 958 7.71 7.69 -1.48
CA LYS A 958 9.06 7.64 -0.93
C LYS A 958 9.07 6.91 0.40
N GLU A 959 8.14 7.22 1.29
CA GLU A 959 8.03 6.59 2.60
C GLU A 959 7.77 5.07 2.47
N MET A 960 6.76 4.68 1.68
CA MET A 960 6.37 3.28 1.52
C MET A 960 7.50 2.43 0.92
N PHE A 961 8.20 2.96 -0.09
CA PHE A 961 9.26 2.22 -0.78
C PHE A 961 10.56 2.23 0.05
N MET A 962 11.01 3.38 0.54
CA MET A 962 12.31 3.50 1.21
C MET A 962 12.27 3.09 2.67
N ASP A 963 11.27 3.56 3.41
CA ASP A 963 11.20 3.46 4.86
C ASP A 963 10.33 2.28 5.30
N ARG A 964 9.57 1.68 4.37
CA ARG A 964 8.62 0.57 4.62
C ARG A 964 7.57 0.95 5.67
N THR A 965 7.15 2.20 5.67
CA THR A 965 6.09 2.72 6.53
C THR A 965 5.01 3.41 5.71
N LEU A 966 3.81 3.49 6.29
CA LEU A 966 2.67 4.26 5.79
C LEU A 966 2.20 5.14 6.94
N HIS A 967 2.37 6.46 6.81
CA HIS A 967 2.12 7.45 7.87
C HIS A 967 2.82 7.09 9.20
N GLY A 968 4.06 6.61 9.10
CA GLY A 968 4.90 6.20 10.22
C GLY A 968 4.62 4.80 10.78
N SER A 969 3.59 4.10 10.27
CA SER A 969 3.26 2.73 10.68
C SER A 969 3.94 1.69 9.79
N ASN A 970 4.55 0.67 10.38
CA ASN A 970 5.28 -0.36 9.62
C ASN A 970 4.36 -1.14 8.66
N LEU A 971 4.81 -1.27 7.42
CA LEU A 971 4.19 -2.10 6.40
C LEU A 971 4.60 -3.58 6.59
N PRO A 972 3.70 -4.54 6.31
CA PRO A 972 4.02 -5.97 6.37
C PRO A 972 5.19 -6.36 5.45
N THR A 973 6.01 -7.31 5.90
CA THR A 973 7.26 -7.70 5.21
C THR A 973 7.04 -8.62 4.01
N ASN A 974 5.89 -9.28 3.93
CA ASN A 974 5.44 -10.15 2.84
C ASN A 974 4.69 -9.39 1.72
N ILE A 975 4.87 -8.07 1.65
CA ILE A 975 4.43 -7.24 0.54
C ILE A 975 5.64 -6.84 -0.31
N PHE A 976 5.61 -7.21 -1.58
CA PHE A 976 6.56 -6.77 -2.58
C PHE A 976 6.03 -5.55 -3.34
N PHE A 977 6.58 -4.38 -3.02
CA PHE A 977 6.24 -3.11 -3.66
C PHE A 977 6.99 -2.91 -4.97
N THR A 978 6.23 -2.58 -6.00
CA THR A 978 6.74 -2.22 -7.32
C THR A 978 6.00 -0.99 -7.83
N ALA A 979 6.70 -0.15 -8.57
CA ALA A 979 6.10 1.01 -9.20
C ALA A 979 6.50 1.08 -10.66
N ALA A 980 5.67 1.71 -11.48
CA ALA A 980 6.05 2.17 -12.80
C ALA A 980 5.93 3.69 -12.89
N ILE A 981 6.80 4.28 -13.68
CA ILE A 981 6.78 5.69 -14.00
C ILE A 981 6.84 5.88 -15.51
N ASN A 982 6.25 6.98 -15.96
CA ASN A 982 6.38 7.46 -17.31
C ASN A 982 7.71 8.22 -17.46
N PRO A 983 8.43 8.10 -18.59
CA PRO A 983 9.66 8.86 -18.81
C PRO A 983 9.38 10.38 -18.84
N SER A 984 10.29 11.17 -18.27
CA SER A 984 10.21 12.64 -18.28
C SER A 984 11.07 13.24 -19.39
N ILE A 985 10.49 14.09 -20.24
CA ILE A 985 11.21 14.82 -21.30
C ILE A 985 11.25 16.30 -20.94
N LYS A 986 12.39 16.82 -20.46
CA LYS A 986 12.50 18.24 -20.09
C LYS A 986 12.26 19.14 -21.32
N ILE A 987 11.18 19.93 -21.29
CA ILE A 987 10.90 21.00 -22.27
C ILE A 987 11.07 22.33 -21.52
N ASN A 988 12.21 23.02 -21.70
CA ASN A 988 12.56 24.38 -21.22
C ASN A 988 12.15 24.85 -19.80
N HIS A 989 13.16 25.22 -19.00
CA HIS A 989 13.25 26.17 -17.85
C HIS A 989 12.19 26.26 -16.72
N ASP A 990 11.11 25.47 -16.70
CA ASP A 990 10.31 25.31 -15.47
C ASP A 990 10.71 24.02 -14.74
N ASP A 991 11.52 24.16 -13.68
CA ASP A 991 12.30 23.07 -13.05
C ASP A 991 11.50 22.01 -12.27
N ILE A 992 10.16 22.10 -12.19
CA ILE A 992 9.35 21.26 -11.27
C ILE A 992 8.29 20.40 -11.99
N SER A 993 7.89 20.77 -13.22
CA SER A 993 6.83 20.08 -13.97
C SER A 993 7.28 19.79 -15.40
N VAL A 994 7.25 18.52 -15.80
CA VAL A 994 7.63 18.10 -17.14
C VAL A 994 6.39 17.70 -17.93
N HIS A 995 6.12 18.38 -19.04
CA HIS A 995 4.94 18.16 -19.86
C HIS A 995 5.15 17.04 -20.89
N ARG A 996 4.31 15.99 -20.85
CA ARG A 996 3.88 15.29 -22.07
C ARG A 996 2.64 16.03 -22.61
N ARG A 997 2.40 16.00 -23.93
CA ARG A 997 1.27 16.70 -24.58
C ARG A 997 -0.11 16.37 -23.95
N ASP A 998 -0.22 15.24 -23.23
CA ASP A 998 -1.48 14.72 -22.69
C ASP A 998 -1.61 14.75 -21.15
N TYR A 999 -0.51 14.86 -20.39
CA TYR A 999 -0.52 14.88 -18.92
C TYR A 999 0.81 15.39 -18.31
N VAL A 1000 0.74 15.95 -17.10
CA VAL A 1000 1.90 16.43 -16.32
C VAL A 1000 2.54 15.25 -15.59
N VAL A 1001 3.87 15.13 -15.69
CA VAL A 1001 4.65 14.23 -14.83
C VAL A 1001 5.57 15.02 -13.91
N HIS A 1002 5.66 14.58 -12.66
CA HIS A 1002 6.51 15.12 -11.62
C HIS A 1002 7.89 14.45 -11.64
N GLN A 1003 8.93 15.20 -11.27
CA GLN A 1003 10.24 14.61 -11.04
C GLN A 1003 10.22 13.74 -9.77
N LEU A 1004 10.81 12.54 -9.83
CA LEU A 1004 10.90 11.68 -8.64
C LEU A 1004 11.81 12.29 -7.57
N PRO A 1005 11.51 12.05 -6.28
CA PRO A 1005 12.46 12.28 -5.20
C PRO A 1005 13.77 11.54 -5.49
N HIS A 1006 14.91 12.18 -5.26
CA HIS A 1006 16.23 11.63 -5.60
C HIS A 1006 16.51 10.22 -4.99
N ALA A 1007 15.96 9.91 -3.81
CA ALA A 1007 16.04 8.57 -3.24
C ALA A 1007 15.34 7.50 -4.10
N LEU A 1008 14.19 7.83 -4.70
CA LEU A 1008 13.45 6.95 -5.60
C LEU A 1008 14.10 6.88 -6.98
N GLU A 1009 14.68 7.99 -7.46
CA GLU A 1009 15.43 8.02 -8.72
C GLU A 1009 16.58 6.99 -8.71
N ASN A 1010 17.28 6.82 -7.58
CA ASN A 1010 18.32 5.82 -7.41
C ASN A 1010 17.81 4.36 -7.43
N LEU A 1011 16.50 4.14 -7.31
CA LEU A 1011 15.88 2.81 -7.42
C LEU A 1011 15.36 2.50 -8.83
N LYS A 1012 15.37 3.50 -9.71
CA LYS A 1012 14.81 3.44 -11.06
C LYS A 1012 15.55 2.43 -11.93
N VAL A 1013 14.78 1.65 -12.68
CA VAL A 1013 15.24 0.71 -13.69
C VAL A 1013 14.55 1.03 -15.00
N VAL A 1014 15.33 1.22 -16.06
CA VAL A 1014 14.78 1.59 -17.38
C VAL A 1014 14.46 0.34 -18.19
N TYR A 1015 13.20 0.19 -18.58
CA TYR A 1015 12.72 -0.84 -19.49
C TYR A 1015 12.60 -0.25 -20.89
N GLY A 1016 13.48 -0.68 -21.79
CA GLY A 1016 13.39 -0.35 -23.20
C GLY A 1016 12.19 -1.01 -23.89
N ILE A 1017 11.80 -0.45 -25.03
CA ILE A 1017 10.88 -1.05 -25.99
C ILE A 1017 11.50 -2.39 -26.48
N LEU A 1018 10.66 -3.36 -26.83
CA LEU A 1018 11.13 -4.61 -27.41
C LEU A 1018 11.85 -4.31 -28.73
N GLY A 1019 13.08 -4.80 -28.91
CA GLY A 1019 13.77 -4.72 -30.19
C GLY A 1019 12.97 -5.44 -31.29
N SER A 1020 13.12 -5.01 -32.54
CA SER A 1020 12.32 -5.48 -33.68
C SER A 1020 12.25 -7.02 -33.81
N ASN A 1021 13.38 -7.71 -33.64
CA ASN A 1021 13.42 -9.18 -33.69
C ASN A 1021 12.59 -9.83 -32.57
N THR A 1022 12.77 -9.36 -31.32
CA THR A 1022 12.03 -9.87 -30.16
C THR A 1022 10.54 -9.54 -30.25
N LEU A 1023 10.19 -8.37 -30.79
CA LEU A 1023 8.81 -7.96 -31.02
C LEU A 1023 8.12 -8.85 -32.08
N SER A 1024 8.81 -9.13 -33.19
CA SER A 1024 8.33 -10.06 -34.22
C SER A 1024 8.07 -11.45 -33.65
N ASP A 1025 9.02 -11.99 -32.87
CA ASP A 1025 8.85 -13.31 -32.25
C ASP A 1025 7.72 -13.32 -31.22
N TYR A 1026 7.56 -12.22 -30.45
CA TYR A 1026 6.44 -12.07 -29.52
C TYR A 1026 5.08 -12.06 -30.24
N ILE A 1027 4.94 -11.27 -31.31
CA ILE A 1027 3.70 -11.18 -32.08
C ILE A 1027 3.36 -12.53 -32.72
N ARG A 1028 4.35 -13.20 -33.31
CA ARG A 1028 4.17 -14.53 -33.91
C ARG A 1028 3.63 -15.53 -32.88
N LYS A 1029 4.32 -15.66 -31.74
CA LYS A 1029 3.90 -16.54 -30.64
C LYS A 1029 2.53 -16.16 -30.11
N LYS A 1030 2.17 -14.87 -30.08
CA LYS A 1030 0.85 -14.43 -29.61
C LYS A 1030 -0.27 -14.86 -30.55
N ILE A 1031 -0.03 -14.82 -31.85
CA ILE A 1031 -0.98 -15.22 -32.89
C ILE A 1031 -1.12 -16.75 -32.92
N GLU A 1032 -0.03 -17.50 -32.71
CA GLU A 1032 -0.07 -18.97 -32.57
C GLU A 1032 -1.01 -19.44 -31.44
N MET A 1033 -1.25 -18.60 -30.43
CA MET A 1033 -2.18 -18.88 -29.32
C MET A 1033 -3.65 -18.58 -29.65
N PHE A 1034 -3.95 -18.00 -30.82
CA PHE A 1034 -5.32 -17.71 -31.20
C PHE A 1034 -6.02 -18.96 -31.72
N THR A 1035 -7.22 -19.17 -31.18
CA THR A 1035 -8.15 -20.19 -31.64
C THR A 1035 -9.34 -19.51 -32.30
N VAL A 1036 -9.92 -20.18 -33.30
CA VAL A 1036 -11.11 -19.78 -34.03
C VAL A 1036 -12.17 -20.85 -33.90
N ASN A 1037 -13.44 -20.44 -33.82
CA ASN A 1037 -14.56 -21.36 -33.80
C ASN A 1037 -14.63 -22.10 -35.14
N SER A 1038 -14.82 -23.41 -35.09
CA SER A 1038 -15.04 -24.21 -36.29
C SER A 1038 -16.32 -23.75 -37.00
N THR A 1039 -16.24 -23.52 -38.31
CA THR A 1039 -17.43 -23.20 -39.13
C THR A 1039 -18.47 -24.33 -39.19
N GLN A 1040 -18.13 -25.51 -38.67
CA GLN A 1040 -18.99 -26.68 -38.62
C GLN A 1040 -19.52 -27.00 -37.21
N ASN A 1041 -18.94 -26.42 -36.15
CA ASN A 1041 -19.35 -26.67 -34.76
C ASN A 1041 -18.94 -25.47 -33.87
N ASP A 1042 -19.90 -24.66 -33.42
CA ASP A 1042 -19.64 -23.41 -32.69
C ASP A 1042 -18.94 -23.61 -31.33
N ASP A 1043 -18.97 -24.84 -30.79
CA ASP A 1043 -18.36 -25.19 -29.50
C ASP A 1043 -16.92 -25.74 -29.61
N ARG A 1044 -16.39 -25.99 -30.82
CA ARG A 1044 -14.99 -26.42 -31.02
C ARG A 1044 -14.09 -25.27 -31.46
N GLN A 1045 -13.09 -24.97 -30.64
CA GLN A 1045 -12.03 -24.01 -30.94
C GLN A 1045 -10.82 -24.69 -31.59
N MET A 1046 -10.46 -24.27 -32.81
CA MET A 1046 -9.30 -24.79 -33.55
C MET A 1046 -8.19 -23.74 -33.64
N PRO A 1047 -6.90 -24.14 -33.67
CA PRO A 1047 -5.80 -23.20 -33.89
C PRO A 1047 -5.88 -22.55 -35.27
N LEU A 1048 -5.42 -21.31 -35.36
CA LEU A 1048 -5.39 -20.56 -36.63
C LEU A 1048 -4.48 -21.25 -37.67
N GLU A 1049 -4.85 -21.26 -38.95
CA GLU A 1049 -4.01 -21.84 -40.02
C GLU A 1049 -2.67 -21.11 -40.16
N LEU A 1050 -1.58 -21.85 -40.42
CA LEU A 1050 -0.20 -21.31 -40.53
C LEU A 1050 -0.08 -20.14 -41.52
N TYR A 1051 -0.78 -20.19 -42.65
CA TYR A 1051 -0.79 -19.10 -43.62
C TYR A 1051 -1.42 -17.82 -43.03
N ALA A 1052 -2.57 -17.96 -42.37
CA ALA A 1052 -3.24 -16.84 -41.70
C ALA A 1052 -2.39 -16.27 -40.56
N GLN A 1053 -1.71 -17.14 -39.78
CA GLN A 1053 -0.77 -16.71 -38.75
C GLN A 1053 0.35 -15.85 -39.33
N GLY A 1054 0.94 -16.28 -40.44
CA GLY A 1054 2.00 -15.55 -41.14
C GLY A 1054 1.54 -14.18 -41.65
N ILE A 1055 0.36 -14.13 -42.29
CA ILE A 1055 -0.22 -12.87 -42.81
C ILE A 1055 -0.55 -11.89 -41.68
N LEU A 1056 -1.17 -12.34 -40.59
CA LEU A 1056 -1.48 -11.50 -39.44
C LEU A 1056 -0.22 -10.96 -38.77
N THR A 1057 0.80 -11.82 -38.59
CA THR A 1057 2.09 -11.42 -38.01
C THR A 1057 2.70 -10.27 -38.79
N GLN A 1058 2.80 -10.42 -40.12
CA GLN A 1058 3.35 -9.39 -41.01
C GLN A 1058 2.50 -8.12 -41.05
N SER A 1059 1.17 -8.26 -41.02
CA SER A 1059 0.26 -7.11 -41.06
C SER A 1059 0.35 -6.27 -39.78
N ILE A 1060 0.40 -6.92 -38.61
CA ILE A 1060 0.55 -6.23 -37.32
C ILE A 1060 1.93 -5.57 -37.21
N LEU A 1061 2.99 -6.25 -37.63
CA LEU A 1061 4.34 -5.67 -37.65
C LEU A 1061 4.41 -4.41 -38.52
N ARG A 1062 3.88 -4.46 -39.75
CA ARG A 1062 3.82 -3.29 -40.63
C ARG A 1062 2.98 -2.16 -40.07
N ALA A 1063 1.85 -2.47 -39.42
CA ALA A 1063 1.02 -1.47 -38.78
C ALA A 1063 1.74 -0.79 -37.60
N GLN A 1064 2.47 -1.58 -36.80
CA GLN A 1064 3.28 -1.07 -35.70
C GLN A 1064 4.42 -0.18 -36.21
N GLU A 1065 5.18 -0.63 -37.23
CA GLU A 1065 6.23 0.16 -37.88
C GLU A 1065 5.67 1.47 -38.46
N PHE A 1066 4.52 1.40 -39.13
CA PHE A 1066 3.84 2.59 -39.65
C PHE A 1066 3.50 3.59 -38.53
N CYS A 1067 2.94 3.12 -37.41
CA CYS A 1067 2.64 3.96 -36.25
C CYS A 1067 3.91 4.57 -35.64
N GLU A 1068 4.98 3.79 -35.45
CA GLU A 1068 6.25 4.29 -34.91
C GLU A 1068 6.89 5.33 -35.84
N GLU A 1069 6.84 5.12 -37.16
CA GLU A 1069 7.40 6.04 -38.14
C GLU A 1069 6.58 7.32 -38.33
N HIS A 1070 5.24 7.26 -38.24
CA HIS A 1070 4.36 8.38 -38.61
C HIS A 1070 3.69 9.06 -37.41
N LEU A 1071 3.48 8.35 -36.30
CA LEU A 1071 2.94 8.90 -35.06
C LEU A 1071 4.07 9.12 -34.02
N GLY A 1072 5.14 8.32 -34.07
CA GLY A 1072 6.32 8.46 -33.20
C GLY A 1072 7.33 9.55 -33.64
N LYS A 1073 7.53 9.78 -34.95
CA LYS A 1073 8.49 10.80 -35.47
C LYS A 1073 7.98 12.24 -35.54
N VAL A 1074 6.70 12.51 -35.21
CA VAL A 1074 6.19 13.89 -35.03
C VAL A 1074 6.80 14.55 -33.78
N VAL A 1075 7.67 13.82 -33.06
CA VAL A 1075 8.45 14.30 -31.91
C VAL A 1075 9.70 15.09 -32.34
N ASP A 1076 10.34 14.78 -33.48
CA ASP A 1076 11.59 15.45 -33.90
C ASP A 1076 11.44 16.36 -35.13
N SER A 1077 10.43 16.15 -35.99
CA SER A 1077 10.36 16.77 -37.33
C SER A 1077 9.44 17.99 -37.47
N VAL A 1078 8.82 18.47 -36.39
CA VAL A 1078 8.02 19.73 -36.39
C VAL A 1078 8.86 20.92 -35.88
N PHE A 1079 10.18 20.76 -35.74
CA PHE A 1079 11.10 21.77 -35.22
C PHE A 1079 12.22 22.18 -36.17
N ASP A 1080 12.05 21.94 -37.48
CA ASP A 1080 12.76 22.71 -38.52
C ASP A 1080 11.89 23.87 -39.04
#